data_AF-A0A3N5FKH7-F1
#
_entry.id   AF-A0A3N5FKH7-F1
#
_cell.length_a   1.000
_cell.length_b   1.000
_cell.length_c   1.000
_cell.angle_alpha   90.00
_cell.angle_beta   90.00
_cell.angle_gamma   90.00
#
_symmetry.space_group_name_H-M   'P 1'
#
loop_
_entity.id
_entity.type
_entity.pdbx_description
1 polymer ?
#
loop_
_entity_poly.entity_id
_entity_poly.type
_entity_poly.pdbx_seq_one_letter_code
_entity_poly.pdbx_strand_id
1 'polypeptide(L)'
;MNSRIYTGQLRHARTHAAHHRFVYSLHLYLLDLDELQMLQRDSAWFGHNQLRPVSLYDRDYLYAGEEGLRQKVQRALNENGIAQPAARIMLVTALRQFGYVFNPASFFYCYDDSDRVFCMLAQVNNTFGETHLYVLKTEGEGQTFHTEKMFHVSPFFPRTGRYQFDLSLPGDELFLKITYFLEDQVALEASFTGSSRPLDSQTLARTVLRHPLRAAMTFPRILWQAARLYLQKGLKVYTKPEPCSSLTIRKAPQPLMERLGMKVVTRFLRRLDHGQITMTLPKGEQLVFGSPGSLPQVAMTVHKPRFFQRVMFAADVGFGEAYVDEDWSTPDLVELLSLLSLREEVIDDRSLWSAVPGRIANFIGHLRRNNTPDGSRRNIREHYDLSNDLYRLFLDPTMSYSSGIFLSEDDSLEQSQHNKFRRMIELAGIGPEDHVLEIGCGWGGFALEAVRQTGCRLLGITISQEQYDWTSRRVREEGLENKIEIQLTDYRHVQGRFSKIVSIEMLEAVGHRHLPVYFSSLDRLLLPHGRIALQVISMPDQKYLQYRFGVDYIRKHIFPGGHIPSIGAMVAAMSKRTRLNVCEVEDIGWHYVRTLALWREALLNQSEQVMALGFDAAFLRKWQYYFSYCEAGFRNRLIRNYQLALNRMGEAE
;
A
#
# COMPACT_ATOMS: atom_id res chain seq x y z
N MET A 1 -34.41 40.19 21.84
CA MET A 1 -33.63 39.44 20.83
C MET A 1 -32.77 38.44 21.56
N ASN A 2 -33.02 37.15 21.35
CA ASN A 2 -32.39 36.05 22.04
C ASN A 2 -31.05 35.67 21.41
N SER A 3 -30.85 35.97 20.12
CA SER A 3 -29.63 35.67 19.38
C SER A 3 -28.42 36.50 19.86
N ARG A 4 -27.28 35.84 20.04
CA ARG A 4 -26.07 36.39 20.68
C ARG A 4 -24.77 35.95 19.98
N ILE A 5 -23.70 36.70 20.17
CA ILE A 5 -22.32 36.31 19.83
C ILE A 5 -21.54 36.05 21.12
N TYR A 6 -21.02 34.84 21.28
CA TYR A 6 -20.09 34.49 22.35
C TYR A 6 -18.66 34.70 21.88
N THR A 7 -17.90 35.52 22.63
CA THR A 7 -16.46 35.67 22.45
C THR A 7 -15.75 34.98 23.60
N GLY A 8 -14.93 33.98 23.29
CA GLY A 8 -14.36 33.12 24.31
C GLY A 8 -13.08 32.40 23.90
N GLN A 9 -12.66 31.46 24.74
CA GLN A 9 -11.51 30.60 24.50
C GLN A 9 -11.95 29.14 24.39
N LEU A 10 -11.42 28.44 23.38
CA LEU A 10 -11.52 27.00 23.27
C LEU A 10 -10.20 26.38 23.73
N ARG A 11 -10.29 25.45 24.68
CA ARG A 11 -9.16 24.70 25.23
C ARG A 11 -9.30 23.24 24.84
N HIS A 12 -8.20 22.65 24.39
CA HIS A 12 -8.04 21.21 24.22
C HIS A 12 -6.93 20.71 25.12
N ALA A 13 -7.19 19.67 25.90
CA ALA A 13 -6.22 19.00 26.76
C ALA A 13 -6.28 17.49 26.53
N ARG A 14 -5.21 16.94 25.97
CA ARG A 14 -4.98 15.50 25.83
C ARG A 14 -4.11 15.01 26.99
N THR A 15 -4.52 13.91 27.60
CA THR A 15 -3.88 13.30 28.78
C THR A 15 -3.48 11.86 28.54
N HIS A 16 -4.04 11.17 27.54
CA HIS A 16 -3.74 9.77 27.24
C HIS A 16 -2.79 9.58 26.04
N ALA A 17 -1.88 8.61 26.12
CA ALA A 17 -0.77 8.30 25.21
C ALA A 17 0.32 9.39 25.05
N ALA A 18 -0.07 10.68 25.09
CA ALA A 18 0.86 11.80 25.17
C ALA A 18 0.15 13.04 25.72
N HIS A 19 0.78 13.73 26.67
CA HIS A 19 0.26 15.01 27.16
C HIS A 19 0.38 16.09 26.11
N HIS A 20 -0.71 16.77 25.77
CA HIS A 20 -0.72 17.87 24.81
C HIS A 20 -1.86 18.83 25.08
N ARG A 21 -1.57 20.13 25.18
CA ARG A 21 -2.59 21.14 25.48
C ARG A 21 -2.40 22.36 24.59
N PHE A 22 -3.52 22.93 24.13
CA PHE A 22 -3.52 24.20 23.42
C PHE A 22 -4.84 24.94 23.65
N VAL A 23 -4.78 26.26 23.54
CA VAL A 23 -5.91 27.17 23.75
C VAL A 23 -5.91 28.20 22.62
N TYR A 24 -7.08 28.55 22.11
CA TYR A 24 -7.23 29.61 21.11
C TYR A 24 -8.59 30.29 21.23
N SER A 25 -8.66 31.55 20.78
CA SER A 25 -9.93 32.30 20.78
C SER A 25 -10.85 31.84 19.66
N LEU A 26 -12.13 31.73 19.97
CA LEU A 26 -13.19 31.33 19.04
C LEU A 26 -14.43 32.21 19.26
N HIS A 27 -15.19 32.44 18.19
CA HIS A 27 -16.54 33.00 18.29
C HIS A 27 -17.55 31.89 18.03
N LEU A 28 -18.52 31.77 18.93
CA LEU A 28 -19.72 30.97 18.72
C LEU A 28 -20.92 31.90 18.64
N TYR A 29 -21.93 31.50 17.88
CA TYR A 29 -23.15 32.24 17.65
C TYR A 29 -24.30 31.45 18.25
N LEU A 30 -25.11 32.11 19.06
CA LEU A 30 -26.41 31.64 19.50
C LEU A 30 -27.46 32.25 18.57
N LEU A 31 -28.22 31.40 17.92
CA LEU A 31 -29.29 31.80 17.02
C LEU A 31 -30.60 31.23 17.51
N ASP A 32 -31.56 32.10 17.78
CA ASP A 32 -32.96 31.71 17.86
C ASP A 32 -33.46 31.48 16.43
N LEU A 33 -33.93 30.27 16.13
CA LEU A 33 -34.34 29.93 14.77
C LEU A 33 -35.55 30.77 14.31
N ASP A 34 -36.34 31.32 15.24
CA ASP A 34 -37.48 32.19 14.92
C ASP A 34 -37.05 33.63 14.61
N GLU A 35 -35.82 34.02 14.97
CA GLU A 35 -35.27 35.35 14.72
C GLU A 35 -34.51 35.45 13.39
N LEU A 36 -34.29 34.35 12.66
CA LEU A 36 -33.42 34.32 11.46
C LEU A 36 -33.86 35.28 10.36
N GLN A 37 -35.17 35.38 10.09
CA GLN A 37 -35.70 36.30 9.09
C GLN A 37 -35.52 37.76 9.50
N MET A 38 -35.74 38.07 10.78
CA MET A 38 -35.53 39.40 11.35
C MET A 38 -34.05 39.78 11.28
N LEU A 39 -33.15 38.89 11.70
CA LEU A 39 -31.70 39.06 11.63
C LEU A 39 -31.21 39.36 10.22
N GLN A 40 -31.72 38.63 9.22
CA GLN A 40 -31.37 38.85 7.82
C GLN A 40 -31.90 40.19 7.30
N ARG A 41 -33.11 40.60 7.69
CA ARG A 41 -33.67 41.89 7.29
C ARG A 41 -32.91 43.06 7.92
N ASP A 42 -32.58 42.94 9.20
CA ASP A 42 -32.09 44.06 10.01
C ASP A 42 -30.54 44.17 10.00
N SER A 43 -29.82 43.16 9.47
CA SER A 43 -28.37 43.20 9.30
C SER A 43 -27.89 42.79 7.91
N ALA A 44 -27.29 43.72 7.17
CA ALA A 44 -26.59 43.43 5.91
C ALA A 44 -25.37 42.48 6.07
N TRP A 45 -24.90 42.26 7.29
CA TRP A 45 -23.75 41.40 7.59
C TRP A 45 -24.12 39.93 7.84
N PHE A 46 -25.39 39.65 8.15
CA PHE A 46 -25.91 38.31 8.40
C PHE A 46 -26.81 37.82 7.26
N GLY A 47 -26.61 36.60 6.78
CA GLY A 47 -27.49 35.96 5.78
C GLY A 47 -27.91 34.54 6.17
N HIS A 48 -29.17 34.21 5.97
CA HIS A 48 -29.70 32.85 6.10
C HIS A 48 -29.98 32.28 4.70
N ASN A 49 -29.30 31.19 4.35
CA ASN A 49 -29.24 30.60 3.00
C ASN A 49 -28.81 31.61 1.90
N GLN A 50 -28.20 32.74 2.29
CA GLN A 50 -27.76 33.80 1.40
C GLN A 50 -26.29 34.15 1.67
N LEU A 51 -25.53 34.41 0.60
CA LEU A 51 -24.12 34.78 0.73
C LEU A 51 -23.99 36.19 1.31
N ARG A 52 -23.52 36.28 2.55
CA ARG A 52 -23.17 37.50 3.27
C ARG A 52 -21.89 37.27 4.09
N PRO A 53 -21.23 38.34 4.60
CA PRO A 53 -19.98 38.20 5.35
C PRO A 53 -20.05 37.18 6.48
N VAL A 54 -21.17 37.11 7.19
CA VAL A 54 -21.51 36.01 8.10
C VAL A 54 -22.79 35.35 7.61
N SER A 55 -22.77 34.02 7.46
CA SER A 55 -23.92 33.29 6.93
C SER A 55 -24.17 31.95 7.61
N LEU A 56 -25.45 31.61 7.70
CA LEU A 56 -25.99 30.33 8.10
C LEU A 56 -26.61 29.67 6.86
N TYR A 57 -26.21 28.44 6.52
CA TYR A 57 -26.87 27.66 5.47
C TYR A 57 -27.45 26.37 6.05
N ASP A 58 -28.73 26.10 5.82
CA ASP A 58 -29.42 24.93 6.34
C ASP A 58 -28.82 23.62 5.83
N ARG A 59 -28.19 23.65 4.65
CA ARG A 59 -27.47 22.50 4.07
C ARG A 59 -26.25 22.07 4.89
N ASP A 60 -25.76 22.88 5.82
CA ASP A 60 -24.57 22.55 6.62
C ASP A 60 -24.89 21.76 7.90
N TYR A 61 -26.17 21.67 8.24
CA TYR A 61 -26.62 21.16 9.53
C TYR A 61 -27.49 19.92 9.38
N LEU A 62 -27.39 19.01 10.36
CA LEU A 62 -28.17 17.80 10.49
C LEU A 62 -28.20 16.97 9.19
N TYR A 63 -29.36 16.61 8.67
CA TYR A 63 -29.53 15.78 7.47
C TYR A 63 -29.20 16.55 6.18
N ALA A 64 -28.79 15.83 5.13
CA ALA A 64 -28.63 16.41 3.80
C ALA A 64 -29.99 16.71 3.15
N GLY A 65 -30.08 17.73 2.29
CA GLY A 65 -31.31 18.13 1.59
C GLY A 65 -31.67 19.60 1.78
N GLU A 66 -32.74 20.01 1.09
CA GLU A 66 -33.24 21.39 1.05
C GLU A 66 -34.20 21.75 2.20
N GLU A 67 -34.52 20.78 3.08
CA GLU A 67 -35.35 21.02 4.27
C GLU A 67 -34.76 22.13 5.17
N GLY A 68 -35.65 22.95 5.75
CA GLY A 68 -35.25 24.00 6.69
C GLY A 68 -34.74 23.43 8.02
N LEU A 69 -33.96 24.23 8.77
CA LEU A 69 -33.36 23.79 10.05
C LEU A 69 -34.38 23.28 11.07
N ARG A 70 -35.51 23.97 11.26
CA ARG A 70 -36.57 23.57 12.21
C ARG A 70 -37.14 22.19 11.84
N GLN A 71 -37.37 21.94 10.55
CA GLN A 71 -37.85 20.63 10.06
C GLN A 71 -36.82 19.53 10.30
N LYS A 72 -35.55 19.79 10.02
CA LYS A 72 -34.45 18.84 10.28
C LYS A 72 -34.30 18.51 11.76
N VAL A 73 -34.46 19.49 12.66
CA VAL A 73 -34.45 19.26 14.11
C VAL A 73 -35.66 18.40 14.51
N GLN A 74 -36.86 18.71 14.03
CA GLN A 74 -38.04 17.92 14.36
C GLN A 74 -37.91 16.47 13.86
N ARG A 75 -37.38 16.29 12.65
CA ARG A 75 -37.06 14.96 12.10
C ARG A 75 -36.09 14.21 12.99
N ALA A 76 -35.02 14.87 13.44
CA ALA A 76 -34.05 14.26 14.36
C ALA A 76 -34.68 13.83 15.68
N LEU A 77 -35.58 14.64 16.25
CA LEU A 77 -36.32 14.29 17.46
C LEU A 77 -37.22 13.06 17.22
N ASN A 78 -38.01 13.08 16.15
CA ASN A 78 -38.94 12.00 15.80
C ASN A 78 -38.22 10.67 15.53
N GLU A 79 -37.14 10.68 14.73
CA GLU A 79 -36.33 9.48 14.43
C GLU A 79 -35.68 8.88 15.67
N ASN A 80 -35.54 9.65 16.77
CA ASN A 80 -34.99 9.21 18.04
C ASN A 80 -36.06 9.01 19.15
N GLY A 81 -37.32 8.86 18.75
CA GLY A 81 -38.43 8.50 19.65
C GLY A 81 -38.89 9.63 20.57
N ILE A 82 -38.62 10.88 20.21
CA ILE A 82 -39.08 12.07 20.94
C ILE A 82 -40.24 12.68 20.17
N ALA A 83 -41.47 12.35 20.56
CA ALA A 83 -42.69 12.77 19.85
C ALA A 83 -43.07 14.25 20.11
N GLN A 84 -42.56 14.84 21.19
CA GLN A 84 -42.85 16.22 21.56
C GLN A 84 -42.18 17.18 20.56
N PRO A 85 -42.94 18.10 19.93
CA PRO A 85 -42.36 19.13 19.08
C PRO A 85 -41.63 20.20 19.91
N ALA A 86 -40.55 20.75 19.35
CA ALA A 86 -39.86 21.87 19.99
C ALA A 86 -40.60 23.19 19.70
N ALA A 87 -41.12 23.84 20.74
CA ALA A 87 -41.75 25.15 20.64
C ALA A 87 -40.74 26.19 20.15
N ARG A 88 -39.58 26.24 20.83
CA ARG A 88 -38.45 27.11 20.46
C ARG A 88 -37.17 26.28 20.29
N ILE A 89 -36.33 26.68 19.34
CA ILE A 89 -35.04 26.03 19.07
C ILE A 89 -33.95 27.08 19.07
N MET A 90 -32.96 26.89 19.94
CA MET A 90 -31.77 27.73 19.98
C MET A 90 -30.57 26.95 19.45
N LEU A 91 -29.83 27.50 18.49
CA LEU A 91 -28.65 26.90 17.89
C LEU A 91 -27.37 27.60 18.36
N VAL A 92 -26.48 26.87 19.03
CA VAL A 92 -25.11 27.31 19.31
C VAL A 92 -24.17 26.69 18.28
N THR A 93 -23.52 27.53 17.46
CA THR A 93 -22.71 27.06 16.33
C THR A 93 -21.60 28.03 15.92
N ALA A 94 -20.67 27.59 15.07
CA ALA A 94 -19.79 28.45 14.30
C ALA A 94 -20.39 28.74 12.91
N LEU A 95 -20.51 30.01 12.54
CA LEU A 95 -21.06 30.43 11.24
C LEU A 95 -19.99 30.58 10.17
N ARG A 96 -20.42 30.51 8.89
CA ARG A 96 -19.55 30.82 7.75
C ARG A 96 -19.12 32.27 7.83
N GLN A 97 -17.81 32.49 7.67
CA GLN A 97 -17.26 33.83 7.41
C GLN A 97 -16.77 33.85 5.96
N PHE A 98 -17.28 34.79 5.17
CA PHE A 98 -16.98 34.92 3.74
C PHE A 98 -17.12 33.59 2.98
N GLY A 99 -18.18 32.84 3.29
CA GLY A 99 -18.52 31.59 2.62
C GLY A 99 -17.82 30.33 3.14
N TYR A 100 -16.91 30.41 4.12
CA TYR A 100 -16.21 29.24 4.67
C TYR A 100 -16.31 29.13 6.19
N VAL A 101 -16.47 27.89 6.68
CA VAL A 101 -16.25 27.50 8.08
C VAL A 101 -15.93 26.02 8.13
N PHE A 102 -14.99 25.64 8.99
CA PHE A 102 -14.93 24.27 9.52
C PHE A 102 -15.53 24.29 10.92
N ASN A 103 -16.71 23.70 11.07
CA ASN A 103 -17.49 23.73 12.29
C ASN A 103 -17.47 22.34 12.96
N PRO A 104 -16.66 22.13 14.01
CA PRO A 104 -16.48 20.81 14.60
C PRO A 104 -17.70 20.32 15.40
N ALA A 105 -18.48 21.23 16.00
CA ALA A 105 -19.63 20.87 16.81
C ALA A 105 -20.70 21.96 16.78
N SER A 106 -21.97 21.56 16.76
CA SER A 106 -23.13 22.45 16.90
C SER A 106 -24.12 21.85 17.88
N PHE A 107 -24.74 22.69 18.69
CA PHE A 107 -25.66 22.28 19.75
C PHE A 107 -27.02 22.93 19.53
N PHE A 108 -28.05 22.12 19.37
CA PHE A 108 -29.44 22.56 19.28
C PHE A 108 -30.10 22.34 20.63
N TYR A 109 -30.66 23.39 21.22
CA TYR A 109 -31.42 23.35 22.47
C TYR A 109 -32.89 23.42 22.11
N CYS A 110 -33.64 22.35 22.42
CA CYS A 110 -35.06 22.23 22.14
C CYS A 110 -35.87 22.54 23.40
N TYR A 111 -36.66 23.61 23.34
CA TYR A 111 -37.49 24.10 24.44
C TYR A 111 -38.93 23.64 24.25
N ASP A 112 -39.60 23.32 25.37
CA ASP A 112 -41.04 23.08 25.42
C ASP A 112 -41.84 24.39 25.55
N ASP A 113 -43.17 24.28 25.61
CA ASP A 113 -44.08 25.43 25.77
C ASP A 113 -43.95 26.13 27.14
N SER A 114 -43.28 25.50 28.11
CA SER A 114 -43.00 26.06 29.45
C SER A 114 -41.60 26.69 29.54
N ASP A 115 -40.94 26.87 28.40
CA ASP A 115 -39.58 27.39 28.25
C ASP A 115 -38.49 26.56 28.97
N ARG A 116 -38.70 25.25 29.09
CA ARG A 116 -37.71 24.30 29.62
C ARG A 116 -37.05 23.52 28.49
N VAL A 117 -35.74 23.34 28.58
CA VAL A 117 -35.02 22.47 27.63
C VAL A 117 -35.32 21.01 27.95
N PHE A 118 -36.03 20.32 27.06
CA PHE A 118 -36.33 18.90 27.22
C PHE A 118 -35.31 18.01 26.49
N CYS A 119 -34.67 18.52 25.43
CA CYS A 119 -33.68 17.77 24.65
C CYS A 119 -32.61 18.69 24.08
N MET A 120 -31.38 18.19 24.00
CA MET A 120 -30.30 18.81 23.23
C MET A 120 -29.79 17.87 22.13
N LEU A 121 -29.54 18.41 20.94
CA LEU A 121 -28.91 17.67 19.85
C LEU A 121 -27.50 18.19 19.64
N ALA A 122 -26.49 17.32 19.76
CA ALA A 122 -25.10 17.67 19.47
C ALA A 122 -24.68 17.07 18.12
N GLN A 123 -24.60 17.93 17.12
CA GLN A 123 -24.01 17.59 15.83
C GLN A 123 -22.48 17.68 15.94
N VAL A 124 -21.77 16.58 15.68
CA VAL A 124 -20.31 16.53 15.67
C VAL A 124 -19.81 16.21 14.28
N ASN A 125 -18.92 17.05 13.74
CA ASN A 125 -18.31 16.87 12.43
C ASN A 125 -16.84 16.47 12.59
N ASN A 126 -16.37 15.50 11.80
CA ASN A 126 -14.96 15.12 11.79
C ASN A 126 -14.20 15.76 10.62
N THR A 127 -12.88 15.66 10.65
CA THR A 127 -12.01 16.15 9.56
C THR A 127 -12.08 15.30 8.29
N PHE A 128 -12.88 14.23 8.28
CA PHE A 128 -13.11 13.34 7.13
C PHE A 128 -14.39 13.70 6.35
N GLY A 129 -15.12 14.75 6.76
CA GLY A 129 -16.34 15.19 6.08
C GLY A 129 -17.59 14.38 6.46
N GLU A 130 -17.58 13.70 7.61
CA GLU A 130 -18.76 13.04 8.17
C GLU A 130 -19.41 13.88 9.26
N THR A 131 -20.69 13.61 9.48
CA THR A 131 -21.49 14.19 10.54
C THR A 131 -22.15 13.09 11.34
N HIS A 132 -22.03 13.19 12.66
CA HIS A 132 -22.70 12.32 13.61
C HIS A 132 -23.57 13.14 14.55
N LEU A 133 -24.71 12.57 14.92
CA LEU A 133 -25.69 13.19 15.80
C LEU A 133 -25.69 12.47 17.16
N TYR A 134 -25.45 13.20 18.23
CA TYR A 134 -25.72 12.72 19.60
C TYR A 134 -27.01 13.35 20.10
N VAL A 135 -27.94 12.52 20.58
CA VAL A 135 -29.21 12.95 21.16
C VAL A 135 -29.08 12.91 22.68
N LEU A 136 -29.20 14.06 23.33
CA LEU A 136 -28.95 14.25 24.75
C LEU A 136 -30.29 14.58 25.44
N LYS A 137 -30.92 13.58 26.05
CA LYS A 137 -32.21 13.72 26.75
C LYS A 137 -32.00 14.27 28.15
N THR A 138 -32.84 15.21 28.57
CA THR A 138 -32.72 15.88 29.88
C THR A 138 -33.57 15.11 30.90
N GLU A 139 -32.94 14.36 31.80
CA GLU A 139 -33.63 13.52 32.80
C GLU A 139 -33.63 14.13 34.23
N GLY A 140 -33.25 15.41 34.38
CA GLY A 140 -33.22 16.12 35.67
C GLY A 140 -32.79 17.59 35.55
N GLU A 141 -32.42 18.23 36.66
CA GLU A 141 -31.96 19.65 36.69
C GLU A 141 -30.51 19.82 36.17
N GLY A 142 -29.75 18.73 36.04
CA GLY A 142 -28.38 18.75 35.54
C GLY A 142 -28.29 18.75 34.01
N GLN A 143 -27.23 19.36 33.46
CA GLN A 143 -26.96 19.42 32.02
C GLN A 143 -25.69 18.64 31.64
N THR A 144 -25.46 17.54 32.37
CA THR A 144 -24.39 16.58 32.11
C THR A 144 -24.98 15.33 31.46
N PHE A 145 -24.43 14.93 30.32
CA PHE A 145 -24.93 13.80 29.53
C PHE A 145 -23.81 12.81 29.23
N HIS A 146 -24.12 11.52 29.27
CA HIS A 146 -23.17 10.45 28.98
C HIS A 146 -23.62 9.65 27.76
N THR A 147 -22.67 9.33 26.87
CA THR A 147 -22.95 8.52 25.68
C THR A 147 -21.70 7.77 25.24
N GLU A 148 -21.88 6.62 24.60
CA GLU A 148 -20.79 5.86 24.00
C GLU A 148 -20.16 6.65 22.83
N LYS A 149 -18.85 6.53 22.67
CA LYS A 149 -18.13 7.18 21.56
C LYS A 149 -18.41 6.42 20.26
N MET A 150 -19.49 6.75 19.57
CA MET A 150 -19.84 6.06 18.33
C MET A 150 -19.21 6.67 17.07
N PHE A 151 -18.40 7.72 17.21
CA PHE A 151 -17.85 8.48 16.09
C PHE A 151 -16.33 8.64 16.12
N HIS A 152 -15.69 8.49 14.96
CA HIS A 152 -14.24 8.65 14.80
C HIS A 152 -13.93 10.12 14.45
N VAL A 153 -13.47 10.87 15.46
CA VAL A 153 -13.19 12.33 15.35
C VAL A 153 -11.69 12.62 15.26
N SER A 154 -10.85 11.86 15.96
CA SER A 154 -9.40 12.05 15.99
C SER A 154 -8.69 10.78 15.49
N PRO A 155 -7.71 10.90 14.57
CA PRO A 155 -6.93 9.75 14.09
C PRO A 155 -6.03 9.14 15.17
N PHE A 156 -5.88 9.78 16.33
CA PHE A 156 -5.00 9.34 17.42
C PHE A 156 -5.76 8.66 18.57
N PHE A 157 -7.04 8.35 18.37
CA PHE A 157 -7.86 7.62 19.33
C PHE A 157 -8.72 6.57 18.61
N PRO A 158 -8.94 5.41 19.25
CA PRO A 158 -9.88 4.41 18.74
C PRO A 158 -11.32 4.94 18.79
N ARG A 159 -12.27 4.18 18.23
CA ARG A 159 -13.71 4.46 18.37
C ARG A 159 -14.29 3.94 19.69
N THR A 160 -13.52 3.35 20.57
CA THR A 160 -14.01 2.86 21.87
C THR A 160 -13.98 3.94 22.95
N GLY A 161 -14.75 3.74 24.02
CA GLY A 161 -14.83 4.64 25.18
C GLY A 161 -16.11 5.48 25.19
N ARG A 162 -16.19 6.44 26.11
CA ARG A 162 -17.40 7.22 26.39
C ARG A 162 -17.15 8.72 26.33
N TYR A 163 -18.15 9.49 25.90
CA TYR A 163 -18.18 10.94 26.01
C TYR A 163 -19.06 11.36 27.19
N GLN A 164 -18.64 12.42 27.86
CA GLN A 164 -19.45 13.22 28.77
C GLN A 164 -19.58 14.63 28.18
N PHE A 165 -20.79 15.11 28.04
CA PHE A 165 -21.11 16.48 27.63
C PHE A 165 -21.57 17.25 28.86
N ASP A 166 -20.86 18.31 29.23
CA ASP A 166 -21.29 19.28 30.24
C ASP A 166 -21.61 20.60 29.52
N LEU A 167 -22.89 20.89 29.34
CA LEU A 167 -23.36 22.03 28.55
C LEU A 167 -24.11 22.99 29.49
N SER A 168 -23.87 24.29 29.41
CA SER A 168 -24.68 25.27 30.13
C SER A 168 -25.86 25.74 29.27
N LEU A 169 -26.94 26.21 29.90
CA LEU A 169 -27.99 26.91 29.17
C LEU A 169 -27.39 28.19 28.57
N PRO A 170 -27.74 28.55 27.33
CA PRO A 170 -27.23 29.76 26.72
C PRO A 170 -27.77 31.00 27.44
N GLY A 171 -26.89 31.80 28.02
CA GLY A 171 -27.23 33.05 28.70
C GLY A 171 -26.17 34.13 28.49
N ASP A 172 -25.88 34.91 29.54
CA ASP A 172 -24.80 35.92 29.49
C ASP A 172 -23.42 35.27 29.36
N GLU A 173 -23.27 34.08 29.92
CA GLU A 173 -22.11 33.21 29.77
C GLU A 173 -22.50 31.90 29.08
N LEU A 174 -21.51 31.28 28.43
CA LEU A 174 -21.65 29.98 27.81
C LEU A 174 -20.45 29.11 28.18
N PHE A 175 -20.76 27.94 28.73
CA PHE A 175 -19.83 26.87 29.01
C PHE A 175 -20.23 25.62 28.23
N LEU A 176 -19.30 25.09 27.44
CA LEU A 176 -19.47 23.83 26.73
C LEU A 176 -18.25 22.98 27.00
N LYS A 177 -18.41 21.76 27.49
CA LYS A 177 -17.32 20.83 27.72
C LYS A 177 -17.67 19.45 27.21
N ILE A 178 -16.75 18.85 26.48
CA ILE A 178 -16.81 17.47 26.03
C ILE A 178 -15.58 16.76 26.59
N THR A 179 -15.82 15.78 27.45
CA THR A 179 -14.79 14.93 28.04
C THR A 179 -14.87 13.55 27.40
N TYR A 180 -13.74 13.08 26.87
CA TYR A 180 -13.59 11.74 26.35
C TYR A 180 -12.87 10.87 27.36
N PHE A 181 -13.48 9.75 27.71
CA PHE A 181 -12.90 8.71 28.54
C PHE A 181 -12.55 7.48 27.69
N LEU A 182 -11.32 7.01 27.83
CA LEU A 182 -10.85 5.74 27.26
C LEU A 182 -10.42 4.86 28.45
N GLU A 183 -11.01 3.67 28.56
CA GLU A 183 -10.73 2.76 29.70
C GLU A 183 -10.92 3.47 31.06
N ASP A 184 -12.00 4.27 31.16
CA ASP A 184 -12.36 5.11 32.31
C ASP A 184 -11.36 6.20 32.73
N GLN A 185 -10.27 6.39 31.97
CA GLN A 185 -9.37 7.51 32.14
C GLN A 185 -9.74 8.65 31.21
N VAL A 186 -9.66 9.89 31.70
CA VAL A 186 -9.79 11.07 30.85
C VAL A 186 -8.68 11.04 29.81
N ALA A 187 -9.06 10.97 28.54
CA ALA A 187 -8.13 10.89 27.42
C ALA A 187 -8.02 12.22 26.67
N LEU A 188 -9.15 12.93 26.53
CA LEU A 188 -9.22 14.24 25.90
C LEU A 188 -10.33 15.07 26.55
N GLU A 189 -10.04 16.33 26.84
CA GLU A 189 -11.00 17.34 27.24
C GLU A 189 -11.00 18.47 26.21
N ALA A 190 -12.18 18.83 25.71
CA ALA A 190 -12.40 20.01 24.88
C ALA A 190 -13.44 20.91 25.54
N SER A 191 -13.06 22.14 25.89
CA SER A 191 -13.94 23.07 26.60
C SER A 191 -13.94 24.47 25.99
N PHE A 192 -15.11 25.08 25.86
CA PHE A 192 -15.31 26.46 25.49
C PHE A 192 -15.93 27.24 26.66
N THR A 193 -15.38 28.42 26.92
CA THR A 193 -15.94 29.42 27.86
C THR A 193 -15.96 30.77 27.16
N GLY A 194 -17.12 31.45 27.15
CA GLY A 194 -17.23 32.78 26.55
C GLY A 194 -18.36 33.62 27.11
N SER A 195 -18.21 34.94 26.98
CA SER A 195 -19.21 35.93 27.35
C SER A 195 -20.00 36.39 26.12
N SER A 196 -21.29 36.62 26.30
CA SER A 196 -22.20 37.00 25.22
C SER A 196 -22.23 38.50 24.93
N ARG A 197 -22.63 38.84 23.69
CA ARG A 197 -23.12 40.16 23.28
C ARG A 197 -24.34 39.97 22.37
N PRO A 198 -25.28 40.92 22.31
CA PRO A 198 -26.40 40.85 21.36
C PRO A 198 -25.91 40.70 19.91
N LEU A 199 -26.61 39.90 19.11
CA LEU A 199 -26.31 39.70 17.69
C LEU A 199 -26.90 40.82 16.83
N ASP A 200 -26.48 42.07 17.02
CA ASP A 200 -26.89 43.17 16.15
C ASP A 200 -25.90 43.41 15.00
N SER A 201 -26.33 44.18 13.99
CA SER A 201 -25.53 44.47 12.79
C SER A 201 -24.18 45.15 13.10
N GLN A 202 -24.16 46.06 14.10
CA GLN A 202 -22.95 46.78 14.49
C GLN A 202 -21.96 45.87 15.21
N THR A 203 -22.45 45.05 16.13
CA THR A 203 -21.67 44.06 16.88
C THR A 203 -21.12 42.98 15.96
N LEU A 204 -21.91 42.51 15.00
CA LEU A 204 -21.49 41.54 13.99
C LEU A 204 -20.40 42.11 13.08
N ALA A 205 -20.60 43.32 12.53
CA ALA A 205 -19.61 44.01 11.70
C ALA A 205 -18.28 44.21 12.44
N ARG A 206 -18.32 44.73 13.68
CA ARG A 206 -17.12 44.92 14.52
C ARG A 206 -16.39 43.59 14.78
N THR A 207 -17.14 42.51 15.01
CA THR A 207 -16.55 41.18 15.29
C THR A 207 -15.82 40.63 14.06
N VAL A 208 -16.42 40.74 12.88
CA VAL A 208 -15.82 40.28 11.62
C VAL A 208 -14.62 41.14 11.24
N LEU A 209 -14.74 42.47 11.29
CA LEU A 209 -13.66 43.39 10.90
C LEU A 209 -12.41 43.24 11.78
N ARG A 210 -12.58 43.03 13.09
CA ARG A 210 -11.44 42.78 13.99
C ARG A 210 -10.78 41.42 13.74
N HIS A 211 -11.55 40.45 13.26
CA HIS A 211 -11.13 39.04 13.22
C HIS A 211 -11.62 38.29 11.96
N PRO A 212 -11.23 38.75 10.75
CA PRO A 212 -11.84 38.28 9.50
C PRO A 212 -11.51 36.84 9.13
N LEU A 213 -10.38 36.32 9.61
CA LEU A 213 -9.90 34.96 9.31
C LEU A 213 -10.14 33.97 10.45
N ARG A 214 -10.82 34.37 11.54
CA ARG A 214 -10.91 33.50 12.73
C ARG A 214 -11.60 32.17 12.44
N ALA A 215 -12.71 32.16 11.69
CA ALA A 215 -13.41 30.92 11.33
C ALA A 215 -12.56 30.02 10.39
N ALA A 216 -11.86 30.63 9.42
CA ALA A 216 -11.02 29.90 8.48
C ALA A 216 -9.80 29.25 9.13
N MET A 217 -9.27 29.85 10.20
CA MET A 217 -8.07 29.36 10.89
C MET A 217 -8.30 28.14 11.80
N THR A 218 -9.55 27.72 12.04
CA THR A 218 -9.85 26.55 12.90
C THR A 218 -9.28 25.25 12.30
N PHE A 219 -9.54 24.97 11.03
CA PHE A 219 -9.08 23.73 10.39
C PHE A 219 -7.55 23.63 10.22
N PRO A 220 -6.84 24.68 9.74
CA PRO A 220 -5.38 24.68 9.69
C PRO A 220 -4.72 24.47 11.06
N ARG A 221 -5.30 25.03 12.14
CA ARG A 221 -4.80 24.81 13.51
C ARG A 221 -4.94 23.36 13.94
N ILE A 222 -6.08 22.72 13.65
CA ILE A 222 -6.30 21.30 13.95
C ILE A 222 -5.26 20.44 13.21
N LEU A 223 -5.04 20.70 11.91
CA LEU A 223 -4.03 19.98 11.13
C LEU A 223 -2.61 20.21 11.64
N TRP A 224 -2.26 21.44 12.01
CA TRP A 224 -0.94 21.75 12.56
C TRP A 224 -0.69 21.02 13.89
N GLN A 225 -1.68 21.00 14.79
CA GLN A 225 -1.59 20.25 16.04
C GLN A 225 -1.52 18.74 15.80
N ALA A 226 -2.27 18.21 14.82
CA ALA A 226 -2.21 16.81 14.44
C ALA A 226 -0.83 16.41 13.88
N ALA A 227 -0.26 17.23 13.00
CA ALA A 227 1.09 17.04 12.48
C ALA A 227 2.13 17.04 13.61
N ARG A 228 1.97 17.92 14.60
CA ARG A 228 2.84 17.97 15.78
C ARG A 228 2.76 16.69 16.62
N LEU A 229 1.55 16.16 16.84
CA LEU A 229 1.34 14.90 17.55
C LEU A 229 1.98 13.72 16.80
N TYR A 230 1.83 13.67 15.48
CA TYR A 230 2.38 12.58 14.67
C TYR A 230 3.91 12.66 14.57
N LEU A 231 4.45 13.79 14.11
CA LEU A 231 5.87 13.94 13.79
C LEU A 231 6.75 14.13 15.02
N GLN A 232 6.30 14.89 16.03
CA GLN A 232 7.13 15.19 17.21
C GLN A 232 6.91 14.21 18.36
N LYS A 233 5.73 13.60 18.45
CA LYS A 233 5.37 12.73 19.58
C LYS A 233 5.15 11.26 19.19
N GLY A 234 5.28 10.92 17.90
CA GLY A 234 5.25 9.53 17.42
C GLY A 234 3.94 8.80 17.69
N LEU A 235 2.80 9.52 17.76
CA LEU A 235 1.53 8.88 18.10
C LEU A 235 1.08 7.92 17.00
N LYS A 236 0.63 6.73 17.41
CA LYS A 236 -0.03 5.76 16.53
C LYS A 236 -1.28 6.39 15.90
N VAL A 237 -1.36 6.24 14.58
CA VAL A 237 -2.54 6.62 13.79
C VAL A 237 -3.45 5.39 13.67
N TYR A 238 -4.70 5.56 14.04
CA TYR A 238 -5.74 4.57 13.84
C TYR A 238 -6.38 4.81 12.48
N THR A 239 -6.46 3.76 11.66
CA THR A 239 -7.15 3.80 10.38
C THR A 239 -8.63 4.07 10.63
N LYS A 240 -9.22 5.00 9.87
CA LYS A 240 -10.63 5.35 9.96
C LYS A 240 -11.49 4.10 9.74
N PRO A 241 -12.29 3.66 10.73
CA PRO A 241 -13.21 2.53 10.56
C PRO A 241 -14.46 2.96 9.77
N GLU A 242 -15.17 2.00 9.17
CA GLU A 242 -16.46 2.29 8.54
C GLU A 242 -17.50 2.79 9.57
N PRO A 243 -18.37 3.75 9.19
CA PRO A 243 -19.45 4.20 10.07
C PRO A 243 -20.43 3.05 10.35
N CYS A 244 -20.56 2.63 11.61
CA CYS A 244 -21.48 1.55 12.01
C CYS A 244 -22.76 2.07 12.69
N SER A 245 -22.79 3.35 13.07
CA SER A 245 -23.96 3.93 13.74
C SER A 245 -24.95 4.49 12.72
N SER A 246 -26.24 4.20 12.92
CA SER A 246 -27.35 4.83 12.20
C SER A 246 -27.39 6.36 12.39
N LEU A 247 -26.81 6.87 13.48
CA LEU A 247 -26.72 8.29 13.79
C LEU A 247 -25.53 9.00 13.11
N THR A 248 -24.71 8.29 12.32
CA THR A 248 -23.82 8.95 11.36
C THR A 248 -24.61 9.39 10.13
N ILE A 249 -25.35 10.47 10.32
CA ILE A 249 -26.35 11.01 9.38
C ILE A 249 -25.75 11.57 8.09
N ARG A 250 -24.44 11.85 8.04
CA ARG A 250 -23.72 12.15 6.79
C ARG A 250 -22.45 11.33 6.71
N LYS A 251 -22.35 10.51 5.67
CA LYS A 251 -21.15 9.73 5.34
C LYS A 251 -20.18 10.58 4.53
N ALA A 252 -18.88 10.30 4.65
CA ALA A 252 -17.87 11.01 3.87
C ALA A 252 -18.18 10.82 2.38
N PRO A 253 -18.20 11.90 1.57
CA PRO A 253 -18.20 11.73 0.13
C PRO A 253 -16.97 10.92 -0.26
N GLN A 254 -17.09 10.04 -1.27
CA GLN A 254 -15.92 9.34 -1.82
C GLN A 254 -14.81 10.36 -2.08
N PRO A 255 -13.61 10.18 -1.48
CA PRO A 255 -12.50 11.10 -1.62
C PRO A 255 -12.32 11.50 -3.09
N LEU A 256 -12.09 12.79 -3.35
CA LEU A 256 -11.81 13.31 -4.70
C LEU A 256 -10.74 12.48 -5.42
N MET A 257 -9.77 11.96 -4.65
CA MET A 257 -8.69 11.09 -5.13
C MET A 257 -9.17 9.71 -5.59
N GLU A 258 -10.19 9.11 -4.96
CA GLU A 258 -10.77 7.84 -5.41
C GLU A 258 -11.52 8.04 -6.73
N ARG A 259 -12.29 9.12 -6.86
CA ARG A 259 -12.98 9.47 -8.11
C ARG A 259 -11.99 9.73 -9.24
N LEU A 260 -10.89 10.44 -8.95
CA LEU A 260 -9.84 10.69 -9.93
C LEU A 260 -9.11 9.39 -10.31
N GLY A 261 -8.75 8.57 -9.32
CA GLY A 261 -8.12 7.27 -9.55
C GLY A 261 -9.00 6.34 -10.38
N MET A 262 -10.32 6.33 -10.12
CA MET A 262 -11.28 5.54 -10.90
C MET A 262 -11.30 6.00 -12.37
N LYS A 263 -11.26 7.31 -12.62
CA LYS A 263 -11.13 7.83 -14.00
C LYS A 263 -9.82 7.40 -14.66
N VAL A 264 -8.71 7.37 -13.93
CA VAL A 264 -7.40 6.92 -14.45
C VAL A 264 -7.46 5.44 -14.83
N VAL A 265 -7.91 4.58 -13.89
CA VAL A 265 -8.01 3.12 -14.12
C VAL A 265 -8.99 2.80 -15.25
N THR A 266 -10.19 3.40 -15.25
CA THR A 266 -11.16 3.16 -16.33
C THR A 266 -10.67 3.65 -17.68
N ARG A 267 -9.92 4.77 -17.75
CA ARG A 267 -9.30 5.24 -18.99
C ARG A 267 -8.22 4.27 -19.50
N PHE A 268 -7.42 3.71 -18.59
CA PHE A 268 -6.43 2.68 -18.92
C PHE A 268 -7.12 1.45 -19.51
N LEU A 269 -8.13 0.89 -18.82
CA LEU A 269 -8.83 -0.31 -19.25
C LEU A 269 -9.61 -0.11 -20.56
N ARG A 270 -10.14 1.08 -20.82
CA ARG A 270 -10.79 1.41 -22.11
C ARG A 270 -9.88 1.33 -23.33
N ARG A 271 -8.56 1.33 -23.15
CA ARG A 271 -7.58 1.20 -24.25
C ARG A 271 -7.26 -0.26 -24.59
N LEU A 272 -7.86 -1.22 -23.89
CA LEU A 272 -7.77 -2.64 -24.24
C LEU A 272 -8.40 -2.85 -25.62
N ASP A 273 -7.60 -3.35 -26.55
CA ASP A 273 -7.97 -3.71 -27.92
C ASP A 273 -8.08 -5.23 -28.12
N HIS A 274 -7.53 -6.01 -27.19
CA HIS A 274 -7.60 -7.45 -27.14
C HIS A 274 -8.18 -7.90 -25.79
N GLY A 275 -8.97 -8.98 -25.82
CA GLY A 275 -9.65 -9.53 -24.65
C GLY A 275 -10.72 -8.62 -24.06
N GLN A 276 -11.30 -9.09 -22.96
CA GLN A 276 -12.38 -8.43 -22.24
C GLN A 276 -12.16 -8.52 -20.74
N ILE A 277 -12.35 -7.40 -20.04
CA ILE A 277 -12.30 -7.35 -18.57
C ILE A 277 -13.65 -6.92 -18.02
N THR A 278 -14.26 -7.75 -17.18
CA THR A 278 -15.45 -7.42 -16.41
C THR A 278 -15.05 -7.04 -14.99
N MET A 279 -15.17 -5.75 -14.65
CA MET A 279 -14.85 -5.21 -13.33
C MET A 279 -16.13 -4.97 -12.51
N THR A 280 -16.27 -5.68 -11.38
CA THR A 280 -17.36 -5.46 -10.42
C THR A 280 -16.91 -4.48 -9.33
N LEU A 281 -17.68 -3.41 -9.10
CA LEU A 281 -17.44 -2.39 -8.08
C LEU A 281 -18.05 -2.77 -6.73
N PRO A 282 -17.66 -2.12 -5.60
CA PRO A 282 -18.16 -2.46 -4.26
C PRO A 282 -19.69 -2.38 -4.09
N LYS A 283 -20.38 -1.65 -4.97
CA LYS A 283 -21.85 -1.50 -4.97
C LYS A 283 -22.57 -2.49 -5.90
N GLY A 284 -21.84 -3.44 -6.48
CA GLY A 284 -22.37 -4.42 -7.44
C GLY A 284 -22.47 -3.92 -8.89
N GLU A 285 -22.17 -2.65 -9.16
CA GLU A 285 -22.09 -2.11 -10.52
C GLU A 285 -20.98 -2.82 -11.31
N GLN A 286 -21.30 -3.28 -12.51
CA GLN A 286 -20.34 -3.92 -13.41
C GLN A 286 -19.93 -2.99 -14.54
N LEU A 287 -18.64 -2.90 -14.77
CA LEU A 287 -18.03 -2.17 -15.88
C LEU A 287 -17.29 -3.15 -16.77
N VAL A 288 -17.58 -3.11 -18.07
CA VAL A 288 -16.94 -3.98 -19.08
C VAL A 288 -15.97 -3.15 -19.91
N PHE A 289 -14.76 -3.66 -20.08
CA PHE A 289 -13.69 -3.04 -20.85
C PHE A 289 -13.14 -4.01 -21.90
N GLY A 290 -12.52 -3.47 -22.96
CA GLY A 290 -12.07 -4.25 -24.10
C GLY A 290 -13.16 -4.45 -25.15
N SER A 291 -12.92 -5.38 -26.06
CA SER A 291 -13.85 -5.71 -27.14
C SER A 291 -14.86 -6.75 -26.63
N PRO A 292 -16.18 -6.46 -26.61
CA PRO A 292 -17.17 -7.41 -26.11
C PRO A 292 -17.08 -8.77 -26.81
N GLY A 293 -17.00 -9.86 -26.03
CA GLY A 293 -16.89 -11.21 -26.56
C GLY A 293 -15.49 -11.63 -27.04
N SER A 294 -14.50 -10.74 -26.98
CA SER A 294 -13.11 -11.08 -27.30
C SER A 294 -12.49 -11.95 -26.21
N LEU A 295 -11.74 -12.99 -26.62
CA LEU A 295 -10.97 -13.83 -25.71
C LEU A 295 -9.55 -13.23 -25.50
N PRO A 296 -8.97 -13.35 -24.30
CA PRO A 296 -9.56 -13.96 -23.10
C PRO A 296 -10.58 -13.04 -22.40
N GLN A 297 -11.57 -13.66 -21.74
CA GLN A 297 -12.54 -12.97 -20.88
C GLN A 297 -12.13 -13.17 -19.43
N VAL A 298 -11.77 -12.09 -18.75
CA VAL A 298 -11.33 -12.14 -17.35
C VAL A 298 -12.22 -11.25 -16.48
N ALA A 299 -12.39 -11.66 -15.22
CA ALA A 299 -13.17 -10.91 -14.26
C ALA A 299 -12.26 -10.34 -13.16
N MET A 300 -12.61 -9.18 -12.63
CA MET A 300 -12.03 -8.65 -11.41
C MET A 300 -13.11 -8.03 -10.53
N THR A 301 -12.96 -8.14 -9.22
CA THR A 301 -13.88 -7.54 -8.24
C THR A 301 -13.10 -6.58 -7.37
N VAL A 302 -13.53 -5.32 -7.32
CA VAL A 302 -12.99 -4.31 -6.42
C VAL A 302 -13.85 -4.30 -5.15
N HIS A 303 -13.23 -4.65 -4.02
CA HIS A 303 -13.87 -4.70 -2.71
C HIS A 303 -13.82 -3.35 -2.00
N LYS A 304 -12.70 -2.63 -2.13
CA LYS A 304 -12.45 -1.38 -1.39
C LYS A 304 -12.11 -0.22 -2.33
N PRO A 305 -12.81 0.93 -2.25
CA PRO A 305 -12.58 2.09 -3.13
C PRO A 305 -11.14 2.64 -3.13
N ARG A 306 -10.40 2.44 -2.03
CA ARG A 306 -8.98 2.84 -1.91
C ARG A 306 -8.07 2.19 -2.98
N PHE A 307 -8.49 1.09 -3.60
CA PHE A 307 -7.83 0.47 -4.75
C PHE A 307 -7.45 1.50 -5.82
N PHE A 308 -8.40 2.33 -6.23
CA PHE A 308 -8.23 3.29 -7.31
C PHE A 308 -7.15 4.34 -7.01
N GLN A 309 -7.09 4.79 -5.76
CA GLN A 309 -6.08 5.73 -5.31
C GLN A 309 -4.69 5.08 -5.34
N ARG A 310 -4.56 3.83 -4.90
CA ARG A 310 -3.28 3.11 -4.85
C ARG A 310 -2.71 2.89 -6.24
N VAL A 311 -3.53 2.43 -7.19
CA VAL A 311 -3.12 2.25 -8.59
C VAL A 311 -2.71 3.59 -9.21
N MET A 312 -3.44 4.67 -8.94
CA MET A 312 -3.10 5.99 -9.47
C MET A 312 -1.73 6.50 -8.99
N PHE A 313 -1.37 6.29 -7.72
CA PHE A 313 -0.13 6.84 -7.14
C PHE A 313 1.09 5.90 -7.24
N ALA A 314 0.85 4.59 -7.29
CA ALA A 314 1.91 3.59 -7.24
C ALA A 314 1.86 2.58 -8.42
N ALA A 315 1.00 2.78 -9.41
CA ALA A 315 0.92 1.97 -10.63
C ALA A 315 0.90 0.45 -10.35
N ASP A 316 1.81 -0.32 -10.96
CA ASP A 316 1.94 -1.77 -10.83
C ASP A 316 2.21 -2.21 -9.37
N VAL A 317 3.05 -1.46 -8.65
CA VAL A 317 3.29 -1.68 -7.22
C VAL A 317 1.99 -1.51 -6.44
N GLY A 318 1.26 -0.43 -6.68
CA GLY A 318 -0.02 -0.15 -6.02
C GLY A 318 -1.09 -1.20 -6.34
N PHE A 319 -1.10 -1.72 -7.56
CA PHE A 319 -2.00 -2.79 -8.00
C PHE A 319 -1.73 -4.10 -7.25
N GLY A 320 -0.46 -4.50 -7.13
CA GLY A 320 -0.05 -5.70 -6.40
C GLY A 320 -0.26 -5.58 -4.89
N GLU A 321 0.11 -4.47 -4.26
CA GLU A 321 -0.13 -4.28 -2.82
C GLU A 321 -1.65 -4.27 -2.50
N ALA A 322 -2.45 -3.70 -3.40
CA ALA A 322 -3.91 -3.70 -3.27
C ALA A 322 -4.51 -5.12 -3.38
N TYR A 323 -3.90 -6.03 -4.13
CA TYR A 323 -4.29 -7.44 -4.15
C TYR A 323 -3.96 -8.13 -2.82
N VAL A 324 -2.75 -7.91 -2.30
CA VAL A 324 -2.30 -8.46 -1.01
C VAL A 324 -3.19 -8.00 0.16
N ASP A 325 -3.65 -6.76 0.11
CA ASP A 325 -4.54 -6.18 1.14
C ASP A 325 -6.04 -6.45 0.90
N GLU A 326 -6.37 -7.31 -0.07
CA GLU A 326 -7.73 -7.67 -0.48
C GLU A 326 -8.60 -6.44 -0.83
N ASP A 327 -8.00 -5.42 -1.44
CA ASP A 327 -8.77 -4.29 -1.99
C ASP A 327 -9.48 -4.69 -3.29
N TRP A 328 -8.95 -5.71 -3.98
CA TRP A 328 -9.55 -6.33 -5.15
C TRP A 328 -9.14 -7.80 -5.25
N SER A 329 -9.91 -8.61 -5.99
CA SER A 329 -9.59 -10.00 -6.29
C SER A 329 -10.02 -10.39 -7.71
N THR A 330 -9.58 -11.56 -8.16
CA THR A 330 -9.94 -12.13 -9.46
C THR A 330 -9.95 -13.66 -9.35
N PRO A 331 -10.81 -14.36 -10.11
CA PRO A 331 -10.76 -15.83 -10.19
C PRO A 331 -9.53 -16.35 -10.92
N ASP A 332 -8.96 -15.58 -11.86
CA ASP A 332 -7.78 -15.97 -12.63
C ASP A 332 -6.78 -14.81 -12.69
N LEU A 333 -5.81 -14.86 -11.77
CA LEU A 333 -4.80 -13.83 -11.63
C LEU A 333 -3.80 -13.84 -12.79
N VAL A 334 -3.44 -15.02 -13.30
CA VAL A 334 -2.47 -15.15 -14.39
C VAL A 334 -3.04 -14.58 -15.67
N GLU A 335 -4.26 -14.99 -16.04
CA GLU A 335 -4.89 -14.52 -17.28
C GLU A 335 -5.17 -13.02 -17.24
N LEU A 336 -5.58 -12.49 -16.08
CA LEU A 336 -5.76 -11.04 -15.89
C LEU A 336 -4.43 -10.27 -16.04
N LEU A 337 -3.36 -10.70 -15.36
CA LEU A 337 -2.06 -10.06 -15.46
C LEU A 337 -1.46 -10.18 -16.87
N SER A 338 -1.62 -11.34 -17.51
CA SER A 338 -1.25 -11.55 -18.91
C SER A 338 -1.98 -10.55 -19.81
N LEU A 339 -3.30 -10.43 -19.70
CA LEU A 339 -4.06 -9.49 -20.53
C LEU A 339 -3.62 -8.03 -20.32
N LEU A 340 -3.43 -7.60 -19.06
CA LEU A 340 -3.02 -6.24 -18.73
C LEU A 340 -1.60 -5.91 -19.22
N SER A 341 -0.74 -6.92 -19.33
CA SER A 341 0.67 -6.75 -19.69
C SER A 341 0.93 -6.66 -21.20
N LEU A 342 -0.04 -7.04 -22.06
CA LEU A 342 0.07 -6.96 -23.53
C LEU A 342 0.09 -5.51 -24.08
N ARG A 343 -0.19 -4.51 -23.25
CA ARG A 343 -0.23 -3.08 -23.60
C ARG A 343 0.80 -2.29 -22.80
N GLU A 344 2.07 -2.43 -23.16
CA GLU A 344 3.16 -1.66 -22.54
C GLU A 344 3.11 -0.15 -22.83
N GLU A 345 2.64 0.26 -24.01
CA GLU A 345 2.55 1.69 -24.40
C GLU A 345 1.59 2.51 -23.53
N VAL A 346 0.78 1.86 -22.69
CA VAL A 346 -0.15 2.53 -21.76
C VAL A 346 0.50 2.76 -20.39
N ILE A 347 1.54 2.00 -20.03
CA ILE A 347 2.33 2.20 -18.80
C ILE A 347 3.37 3.32 -18.99
N ASP A 348 3.81 3.53 -20.25
CA ASP A 348 4.76 4.59 -20.66
C ASP A 348 4.09 5.89 -21.10
N ASP A 349 2.76 6.00 -20.96
CA ASP A 349 2.06 7.24 -21.27
C ASP A 349 2.48 8.33 -20.27
N ARG A 350 3.08 9.40 -20.80
CA ARG A 350 3.40 10.68 -20.13
C ARG A 350 2.18 11.34 -19.48
N SER A 351 1.01 10.70 -19.44
CA SER A 351 -0.21 11.09 -18.74
C SER A 351 -0.26 10.69 -17.25
N LEU A 352 0.65 9.83 -16.76
CA LEU A 352 0.75 9.43 -15.34
C LEU A 352 1.63 10.36 -14.48
N TRP A 353 1.56 11.68 -14.67
CA TRP A 353 2.23 12.64 -13.77
C TRP A 353 1.82 12.48 -12.30
N SER A 354 0.63 11.92 -12.02
CA SER A 354 0.14 11.64 -10.67
C SER A 354 0.86 10.48 -9.97
N ALA A 355 1.51 9.56 -10.69
CA ALA A 355 2.27 8.44 -10.09
C ALA A 355 3.75 8.79 -9.81
N VAL A 356 4.22 9.94 -10.30
CA VAL A 356 5.63 10.37 -10.22
C VAL A 356 6.16 10.42 -8.78
N PRO A 357 5.44 10.97 -7.78
CA PRO A 357 5.95 10.99 -6.40
C PRO A 357 6.18 9.58 -5.83
N GLY A 358 5.25 8.64 -6.09
CA GLY A 358 5.37 7.25 -5.65
C GLY A 358 6.52 6.52 -6.34
N ARG A 359 6.67 6.71 -7.66
CA ARG A 359 7.80 6.16 -8.43
C ARG A 359 9.15 6.71 -7.95
N ILE A 360 9.24 8.02 -7.68
CA ILE A 360 10.46 8.64 -7.13
C ILE A 360 10.77 8.09 -5.74
N ALA A 361 9.78 8.00 -4.85
CA ALA A 361 9.99 7.46 -3.50
C ALA A 361 10.48 6.01 -3.54
N ASN A 362 9.87 5.16 -4.38
CA ASN A 362 10.30 3.77 -4.59
C ASN A 362 11.71 3.72 -5.18
N PHE A 363 12.02 4.56 -6.16
CA PHE A 363 13.34 4.65 -6.78
C PHE A 363 14.43 5.08 -5.78
N ILE A 364 14.19 6.12 -4.98
CA ILE A 364 15.11 6.55 -3.91
C ILE A 364 15.32 5.44 -2.89
N GLY A 365 14.24 4.74 -2.50
CA GLY A 365 14.32 3.56 -1.63
C GLY A 365 15.21 2.46 -2.23
N HIS A 366 15.04 2.17 -3.52
CA HIS A 366 15.85 1.19 -4.24
C HIS A 366 17.33 1.59 -4.33
N LEU A 367 17.64 2.86 -4.54
CA LEU A 367 19.04 3.33 -4.61
C LEU A 367 19.84 3.03 -3.32
N ARG A 368 19.16 2.85 -2.17
CA ARG A 368 19.79 2.45 -0.91
C ARG A 368 20.13 0.96 -0.82
N ARG A 369 19.73 0.14 -1.80
CA ARG A 369 19.91 -1.33 -1.84
C ARG A 369 21.03 -1.78 -2.79
N ASN A 370 22.16 -1.09 -2.76
CA ASN A 370 23.29 -1.36 -3.66
C ASN A 370 23.93 -2.76 -3.40
N ASN A 371 24.35 -3.47 -4.45
CA ASN A 371 24.90 -4.84 -4.40
C ASN A 371 26.43 -4.89 -4.17
N THR A 372 26.91 -4.12 -3.19
CA THR A 372 28.27 -4.31 -2.63
C THR A 372 28.34 -5.67 -1.90
N PRO A 373 29.51 -6.21 -1.53
CA PRO A 373 29.59 -7.49 -0.79
C PRO A 373 28.65 -7.55 0.42
N ASP A 374 28.66 -6.53 1.28
CA ASP A 374 27.75 -6.45 2.43
C ASP A 374 26.28 -6.22 2.03
N GLY A 375 26.06 -5.48 0.94
CA GLY A 375 24.73 -5.23 0.40
C GLY A 375 24.07 -6.48 -0.20
N SER A 376 24.81 -7.25 -0.99
CA SER A 376 24.38 -8.53 -1.55
C SER A 376 24.01 -9.52 -0.44
N ARG A 377 24.83 -9.63 0.62
CA ARG A 377 24.53 -10.46 1.79
C ARG A 377 23.23 -10.03 2.47
N ARG A 378 23.01 -8.74 2.70
CA ARG A 378 21.76 -8.22 3.29
C ARG A 378 20.53 -8.48 2.41
N ASN A 379 20.65 -8.21 1.10
CA ASN A 379 19.54 -8.39 0.16
C ASN A 379 19.16 -9.88 0.00
N ILE A 380 20.14 -10.79 0.05
CA ILE A 380 19.90 -12.24 0.02
C ILE A 380 19.28 -12.70 1.33
N ARG A 381 19.74 -12.23 2.50
CA ARG A 381 19.10 -12.52 3.79
C ARG A 381 17.62 -12.13 3.83
N GLU A 382 17.25 -10.93 3.35
CA GLU A 382 15.84 -10.50 3.34
C GLU A 382 14.89 -11.42 2.54
N HIS A 383 15.39 -12.15 1.53
CA HIS A 383 14.58 -13.07 0.71
C HIS A 383 14.75 -14.55 1.14
N TYR A 384 15.97 -14.97 1.44
CA TYR A 384 16.35 -16.36 1.73
C TYR A 384 16.44 -16.70 3.23
N ASP A 385 16.24 -15.74 4.15
CA ASP A 385 15.99 -16.02 5.57
C ASP A 385 14.55 -16.55 5.82
N LEU A 386 13.78 -16.78 4.75
CA LEU A 386 12.61 -17.64 4.83
C LEU A 386 13.08 -19.08 5.08
N SER A 387 12.45 -19.77 6.04
CA SER A 387 12.92 -21.09 6.47
C SER A 387 12.99 -22.07 5.28
N ASN A 388 14.00 -22.95 5.28
CA ASN A 388 14.08 -24.04 4.31
C ASN A 388 12.77 -24.85 4.26
N ASP A 389 12.06 -24.94 5.39
CA ASP A 389 10.76 -25.59 5.50
C ASP A 389 9.71 -24.97 4.59
N LEU A 390 9.68 -23.64 4.42
CA LEU A 390 8.78 -22.99 3.47
C LEU A 390 9.10 -23.41 2.03
N TYR A 391 10.37 -23.32 1.63
CA TYR A 391 10.79 -23.64 0.26
C TYR A 391 10.48 -25.10 -0.11
N ARG A 392 10.64 -26.03 0.84
CA ARG A 392 10.28 -27.44 0.65
C ARG A 392 8.81 -27.68 0.32
N LEU A 393 7.90 -26.75 0.65
CA LEU A 393 6.47 -26.93 0.41
C LEU A 393 6.10 -26.77 -1.07
N PHE A 394 6.91 -26.06 -1.86
CA PHE A 394 6.60 -25.79 -3.27
C PHE A 394 7.72 -26.10 -4.26
N LEU A 395 8.96 -26.27 -3.79
CA LEU A 395 10.06 -26.76 -4.62
C LEU A 395 10.04 -28.29 -4.74
N ASP A 396 10.76 -28.79 -5.73
CA ASP A 396 11.03 -30.21 -5.90
C ASP A 396 12.12 -30.70 -4.91
N PRO A 397 12.35 -32.03 -4.79
CA PRO A 397 13.33 -32.59 -3.86
C PRO A 397 14.78 -32.12 -4.06
N THR A 398 15.13 -31.61 -5.23
CA THR A 398 16.46 -31.02 -5.47
C THR A 398 16.61 -29.63 -4.83
N MET A 399 15.52 -29.04 -4.32
CA MET A 399 15.45 -27.68 -3.78
C MET A 399 15.89 -26.63 -4.81
N SER A 400 15.51 -26.81 -6.08
CA SER A 400 15.90 -25.90 -7.16
C SER A 400 14.97 -24.71 -7.26
N TYR A 401 15.41 -23.54 -6.79
CA TYR A 401 14.68 -22.28 -6.99
C TYR A 401 15.16 -21.54 -8.25
N SER A 402 15.03 -22.23 -9.40
CA SER A 402 15.36 -21.74 -10.74
C SER A 402 14.45 -22.39 -11.79
N SER A 403 14.36 -21.86 -13.00
CA SER A 403 13.62 -22.51 -14.10
C SER A 403 14.13 -23.92 -14.38
N GLY A 404 13.23 -24.89 -14.54
CA GLY A 404 13.52 -26.21 -15.11
C GLY A 404 13.48 -26.22 -16.64
N ILE A 405 13.68 -27.39 -17.25
CA ILE A 405 13.49 -27.67 -18.69
C ILE A 405 12.52 -28.85 -18.85
N PHE A 406 11.39 -28.61 -19.49
CA PHE A 406 10.38 -29.63 -19.79
C PHE A 406 10.58 -30.13 -21.22
N LEU A 407 10.99 -31.39 -21.37
CA LEU A 407 11.16 -32.06 -22.66
C LEU A 407 9.89 -32.79 -23.09
N SER A 408 9.02 -33.13 -22.14
CA SER A 408 7.69 -33.71 -22.36
C SER A 408 6.60 -32.91 -21.65
N GLU A 409 5.36 -33.01 -22.15
CA GLU A 409 4.18 -32.52 -21.43
C GLU A 409 3.94 -33.26 -20.11
N ASP A 410 4.43 -34.49 -19.97
CA ASP A 410 4.29 -35.30 -18.74
C ASP A 410 5.41 -35.06 -17.71
N ASP A 411 6.42 -34.25 -18.05
CA ASP A 411 7.55 -34.01 -17.13
C ASP A 411 7.07 -33.38 -15.82
N SER A 412 7.42 -34.01 -14.70
CA SER A 412 7.23 -33.44 -13.37
C SER A 412 8.18 -32.25 -13.15
N LEU A 413 7.91 -31.46 -12.10
CA LEU A 413 8.84 -30.39 -11.69
C LEU A 413 10.24 -30.95 -11.43
N GLU A 414 10.34 -32.05 -10.68
CA GLU A 414 11.62 -32.73 -10.41
C GLU A 414 12.34 -33.16 -11.70
N GLN A 415 11.62 -33.83 -12.62
CA GLN A 415 12.20 -34.26 -13.89
C GLN A 415 12.71 -33.07 -14.70
N SER A 416 11.98 -31.96 -14.70
CA SER A 416 12.40 -30.74 -15.38
C SER A 416 13.69 -30.14 -14.81
N GLN A 417 13.92 -30.26 -13.51
CA GLN A 417 15.14 -29.79 -12.87
C GLN A 417 16.32 -30.70 -13.22
N HIS A 418 16.11 -32.02 -13.26
CA HIS A 418 17.13 -32.96 -13.74
C HIS A 418 17.49 -32.74 -15.21
N ASN A 419 16.50 -32.47 -16.07
CA ASN A 419 16.72 -32.12 -17.48
C ASN A 419 17.56 -30.84 -17.59
N LYS A 420 17.24 -29.80 -16.80
CA LYS A 420 18.05 -28.58 -16.71
C LYS A 420 19.49 -28.87 -16.29
N PHE A 421 19.70 -29.68 -15.25
CA PHE A 421 21.05 -30.03 -14.79
C PHE A 421 21.86 -30.74 -15.87
N ARG A 422 21.27 -31.75 -16.53
CA ARG A 422 21.90 -32.45 -17.66
C ARG A 422 22.29 -31.47 -18.76
N ARG A 423 21.39 -30.57 -19.15
CA ARG A 423 21.66 -29.56 -20.17
C ARG A 423 22.81 -28.64 -19.76
N MET A 424 22.88 -28.20 -18.50
CA MET A 424 23.98 -27.36 -18.01
C MET A 424 25.33 -28.09 -18.00
N ILE A 425 25.34 -29.39 -17.67
CA ILE A 425 26.52 -30.27 -17.75
C ILE A 425 27.01 -30.36 -19.20
N GLU A 426 26.11 -30.61 -20.14
CA GLU A 426 26.40 -30.70 -21.58
C GLU A 426 26.88 -29.36 -22.16
N LEU A 427 26.22 -28.26 -21.80
CA LEU A 427 26.53 -26.92 -22.28
C LEU A 427 27.93 -26.47 -21.85
N ALA A 428 28.31 -26.74 -20.60
CA ALA A 428 29.68 -26.53 -20.12
C ALA A 428 30.66 -27.60 -20.66
N GLY A 429 30.16 -28.76 -21.07
CA GLY A 429 30.95 -29.91 -21.50
C GLY A 429 31.78 -30.48 -20.36
N ILE A 430 31.14 -30.78 -19.23
CA ILE A 430 31.79 -31.29 -18.00
C ILE A 430 32.07 -32.79 -18.15
N GLY A 431 33.29 -33.20 -17.88
CA GLY A 431 33.75 -34.59 -17.82
C GLY A 431 34.42 -34.96 -16.48
N PRO A 432 34.87 -36.22 -16.33
CA PRO A 432 35.41 -36.75 -15.07
C PRO A 432 36.68 -36.06 -14.57
N GLU A 433 37.50 -35.53 -15.48
CA GLU A 433 38.77 -34.85 -15.16
C GLU A 433 38.60 -33.36 -14.86
N ASP A 434 37.39 -32.83 -14.99
CA ASP A 434 37.14 -31.40 -14.81
C ASP A 434 37.11 -30.99 -13.33
N HIS A 435 37.58 -29.76 -13.09
CA HIS A 435 37.36 -29.05 -11.85
C HIS A 435 36.40 -27.90 -12.11
N VAL A 436 35.19 -28.04 -11.57
CA VAL A 436 34.03 -27.18 -11.81
C VAL A 436 33.88 -26.18 -10.67
N LEU A 437 33.67 -24.91 -10.99
CA LEU A 437 33.17 -23.91 -10.03
C LEU A 437 31.69 -23.67 -10.28
N GLU A 438 30.85 -23.88 -9.26
CA GLU A 438 29.45 -23.45 -9.28
C GLU A 438 29.29 -22.16 -8.48
N ILE A 439 28.96 -21.07 -9.17
CA ILE A 439 28.74 -19.75 -8.55
C ILE A 439 27.26 -19.61 -8.16
N GLY A 440 26.99 -19.53 -6.87
CA GLY A 440 25.61 -19.50 -6.35
C GLY A 440 25.00 -20.88 -6.32
N CYS A 441 25.61 -21.84 -5.62
CA CYS A 441 25.23 -23.26 -5.64
C CYS A 441 23.89 -23.60 -5.00
N GLY A 442 23.18 -22.61 -4.43
CA GLY A 442 21.88 -22.80 -3.78
C GLY A 442 21.92 -23.90 -2.73
N TRP A 443 20.95 -24.82 -2.79
CA TRP A 443 20.85 -26.00 -1.93
C TRP A 443 21.57 -27.25 -2.48
N GLY A 444 22.45 -27.06 -3.48
CA GLY A 444 23.36 -28.09 -3.99
C GLY A 444 22.81 -29.06 -5.01
N GLY A 445 21.61 -28.81 -5.56
CA GLY A 445 20.98 -29.70 -6.54
C GLY A 445 21.88 -29.99 -7.75
N PHE A 446 22.46 -28.96 -8.36
CA PHE A 446 23.38 -29.12 -9.49
C PHE A 446 24.70 -29.78 -9.06
N ALA A 447 25.30 -29.31 -7.96
CA ALA A 447 26.55 -29.87 -7.43
C ALA A 447 26.52 -31.40 -7.29
N LEU A 448 25.47 -31.90 -6.64
CA LEU A 448 25.27 -33.34 -6.42
C LEU A 448 25.09 -34.07 -7.75
N GLU A 449 24.25 -33.54 -8.64
CA GLU A 449 23.93 -34.19 -9.91
C GLU A 449 25.13 -34.23 -10.88
N ALA A 450 25.88 -33.13 -10.97
CA ALA A 450 27.06 -33.03 -11.83
C ALA A 450 28.13 -34.05 -11.43
N VAL A 451 28.43 -34.17 -10.13
CA VAL A 451 29.42 -35.13 -9.64
C VAL A 451 28.94 -36.57 -9.80
N ARG A 452 27.65 -36.87 -9.57
CA ARG A 452 27.10 -38.21 -9.79
C ARG A 452 27.18 -38.65 -11.24
N GLN A 453 26.82 -37.76 -12.18
CA GLN A 453 26.77 -38.12 -13.59
C GLN A 453 28.16 -38.19 -14.23
N THR A 454 29.10 -37.35 -13.80
CA THR A 454 30.38 -37.18 -14.51
C THR A 454 31.60 -37.64 -13.72
N GLY A 455 31.51 -37.70 -12.38
CA GLY A 455 32.66 -37.97 -11.52
C GLY A 455 33.63 -36.78 -11.36
N CYS A 456 33.28 -35.59 -11.86
CA CYS A 456 34.10 -34.39 -11.77
C CYS A 456 34.37 -33.95 -10.32
N ARG A 457 35.32 -33.03 -10.15
CA ARG A 457 35.49 -32.30 -8.88
C ARG A 457 34.72 -31.00 -8.95
N LEU A 458 34.06 -30.60 -7.87
CA LEU A 458 33.25 -29.40 -7.84
C LEU A 458 33.49 -28.56 -6.58
N LEU A 459 33.68 -27.27 -6.77
CA LEU A 459 33.60 -26.25 -5.73
C LEU A 459 32.30 -25.46 -5.90
N GLY A 460 31.38 -25.60 -4.95
CA GLY A 460 30.16 -24.79 -4.87
C GLY A 460 30.37 -23.60 -3.95
N ILE A 461 29.94 -22.41 -4.37
CA ILE A 461 29.98 -21.22 -3.51
C ILE A 461 28.59 -20.64 -3.28
N THR A 462 28.33 -20.22 -2.04
CA THR A 462 27.12 -19.47 -1.66
C THR A 462 27.47 -18.36 -0.67
N ILE A 463 26.60 -17.36 -0.56
CA ILE A 463 26.70 -16.33 0.49
C ILE A 463 25.62 -16.48 1.57
N SER A 464 24.74 -17.49 1.47
CA SER A 464 23.72 -17.83 2.47
C SER A 464 24.22 -18.93 3.40
N GLN A 465 24.14 -18.68 4.70
CA GLN A 465 24.53 -19.64 5.73
C GLN A 465 23.62 -20.87 5.71
N GLU A 466 22.30 -20.68 5.57
CA GLU A 466 21.32 -21.76 5.49
C GLU A 466 21.57 -22.71 4.31
N GLN A 467 21.89 -22.15 3.14
CA GLN A 467 22.23 -22.92 1.94
C GLN A 467 23.56 -23.67 2.12
N TYR A 468 24.55 -23.04 2.75
CA TYR A 468 25.83 -23.67 3.07
C TYR A 468 25.62 -24.87 4.00
N ASP A 469 24.90 -24.70 5.10
CA ASP A 469 24.66 -25.74 6.09
C ASP A 469 23.84 -26.90 5.52
N TRP A 470 22.81 -26.59 4.73
CA TRP A 470 22.01 -27.57 4.03
C TRP A 470 22.82 -28.39 3.02
N THR A 471 23.54 -27.70 2.13
CA THR A 471 24.29 -28.36 1.06
C THR A 471 25.44 -29.18 1.62
N SER A 472 26.18 -28.65 2.59
CA SER A 472 27.28 -29.37 3.25
C SER A 472 26.79 -30.64 3.95
N ARG A 473 25.60 -30.60 4.56
CA ARG A 473 24.97 -31.78 5.15
C ARG A 473 24.64 -32.82 4.09
N ARG A 474 23.95 -32.42 3.01
CA ARG A 474 23.59 -33.34 1.92
C ARG A 474 24.82 -33.99 1.27
N VAL A 475 25.88 -33.21 1.01
CA VAL A 475 27.13 -33.73 0.44
C VAL A 475 27.73 -34.84 1.32
N ARG A 476 27.68 -34.68 2.65
CA ARG A 476 28.16 -35.69 3.61
C ARG A 476 27.25 -36.92 3.67
N GLU A 477 25.94 -36.71 3.72
CA GLU A 477 24.95 -37.80 3.74
C GLU A 477 25.05 -38.69 2.48
N GLU A 478 25.44 -38.09 1.36
CA GLU A 478 25.65 -38.75 0.07
C GLU A 478 27.08 -39.31 -0.11
N GLY A 479 27.99 -39.09 0.84
CA GLY A 479 29.38 -39.57 0.79
C GLY A 479 30.24 -38.93 -0.31
N LEU A 480 29.88 -37.72 -0.79
CA LEU A 480 30.53 -37.04 -1.91
C LEU A 480 31.55 -35.98 -1.47
N GLU A 481 31.90 -35.92 -0.19
CA GLU A 481 32.81 -34.93 0.40
C GLU A 481 34.24 -34.93 -0.18
N ASN A 482 34.67 -36.04 -0.80
CA ASN A 482 35.96 -36.12 -1.50
C ASN A 482 35.95 -35.47 -2.90
N LYS A 483 34.77 -35.14 -3.42
CA LYS A 483 34.58 -34.60 -4.78
C LYS A 483 33.87 -33.24 -4.79
N ILE A 484 33.06 -32.94 -3.78
CA ILE A 484 32.33 -31.69 -3.63
C ILE A 484 32.84 -30.93 -2.41
N GLU A 485 33.35 -29.73 -2.66
CA GLU A 485 33.65 -28.74 -1.63
C GLU A 485 32.60 -27.61 -1.68
N ILE A 486 32.12 -27.16 -0.53
CA ILE A 486 31.21 -26.02 -0.43
C ILE A 486 31.87 -24.91 0.39
N GLN A 487 31.84 -23.68 -0.11
CA GLN A 487 32.38 -22.51 0.60
C GLN A 487 31.32 -21.42 0.76
N LEU A 488 31.24 -20.88 1.99
CA LEU A 488 30.50 -19.66 2.27
C LEU A 488 31.33 -18.43 1.87
N THR A 489 31.39 -18.13 0.58
CA THR A 489 32.22 -17.04 0.06
C THR A 489 31.57 -16.31 -1.10
N ASP A 490 31.96 -15.06 -1.27
CA ASP A 490 31.55 -14.26 -2.40
C ASP A 490 32.44 -14.56 -3.62
N TYR A 491 31.84 -14.71 -4.81
CA TYR A 491 32.56 -15.02 -6.05
C TYR A 491 33.72 -14.05 -6.35
N ARG A 492 33.62 -12.80 -5.87
CA ARG A 492 34.66 -11.77 -6.01
C ARG A 492 35.95 -12.13 -5.27
N HIS A 493 35.88 -12.97 -4.24
CA HIS A 493 37.00 -13.35 -3.39
C HIS A 493 37.52 -14.77 -3.66
N VAL A 494 36.83 -15.55 -4.49
CA VAL A 494 37.27 -16.90 -4.88
C VAL A 494 38.67 -16.84 -5.50
N GLN A 495 39.52 -17.78 -5.13
CA GLN A 495 40.86 -17.94 -5.66
C GLN A 495 40.96 -19.24 -6.46
N GLY A 496 42.04 -19.37 -7.23
CA GLY A 496 42.31 -20.58 -8.04
C GLY A 496 41.90 -20.45 -9.50
N ARG A 497 41.83 -21.60 -10.16
CA ARG A 497 41.51 -21.77 -11.58
C ARG A 497 40.68 -23.04 -11.78
N PHE A 498 39.70 -22.95 -12.67
CA PHE A 498 38.71 -24.01 -12.94
C PHE A 498 38.64 -24.28 -14.45
N SER A 499 38.47 -25.53 -14.84
CA SER A 499 38.28 -25.89 -16.25
C SER A 499 36.87 -25.55 -16.74
N LYS A 500 35.90 -25.55 -15.81
CA LYS A 500 34.49 -25.26 -16.07
C LYS A 500 33.93 -24.32 -15.02
N ILE A 501 33.05 -23.42 -15.41
CA ILE A 501 32.26 -22.61 -14.47
C ILE A 501 30.78 -22.74 -14.81
N VAL A 502 29.94 -22.91 -13.81
CA VAL A 502 28.49 -22.93 -13.94
C VAL A 502 27.90 -21.86 -13.02
N SER A 503 26.88 -21.14 -13.50
CA SER A 503 26.14 -20.17 -12.69
C SER A 503 24.68 -20.14 -13.15
N ILE A 504 23.77 -20.57 -12.27
CA ILE A 504 22.34 -20.69 -12.58
C ILE A 504 21.58 -19.62 -11.81
N GLU A 505 20.95 -18.69 -12.52
CA GLU A 505 20.06 -17.64 -12.00
C GLU A 505 20.64 -16.85 -10.80
N MET A 506 21.95 -16.61 -10.86
CA MET A 506 22.70 -15.84 -9.87
C MET A 506 22.95 -14.39 -10.34
N LEU A 507 23.03 -14.16 -11.65
CA LEU A 507 23.44 -12.89 -12.25
C LEU A 507 22.47 -11.75 -11.91
N GLU A 508 21.22 -12.11 -11.63
CA GLU A 508 20.12 -11.28 -11.19
C GLU A 508 20.43 -10.57 -9.86
N ALA A 509 21.30 -11.14 -9.03
CA ALA A 509 21.73 -10.55 -7.76
C ALA A 509 22.94 -9.61 -7.90
N VAL A 510 23.56 -9.52 -9.08
CA VAL A 510 24.80 -8.73 -9.30
C VAL A 510 24.49 -7.24 -9.48
N GLY A 511 23.47 -6.90 -10.27
CA GLY A 511 23.17 -5.51 -10.59
C GLY A 511 23.97 -4.95 -11.77
N HIS A 512 23.37 -4.03 -12.52
CA HIS A 512 23.95 -3.44 -13.74
C HIS A 512 25.39 -2.94 -13.58
N ARG A 513 25.68 -2.22 -12.49
CA ARG A 513 27.00 -1.60 -12.24
C ARG A 513 28.11 -2.63 -12.03
N HIS A 514 27.76 -3.85 -11.62
CA HIS A 514 28.73 -4.89 -11.26
C HIS A 514 28.87 -5.97 -12.34
N LEU A 515 28.10 -5.91 -13.44
CA LEU A 515 28.26 -6.80 -14.60
C LEU A 515 29.73 -6.89 -15.08
N PRO A 516 30.49 -5.78 -15.25
CA PRO A 516 31.90 -5.89 -15.65
C PRO A 516 32.76 -6.65 -14.65
N VAL A 517 32.51 -6.48 -13.34
CA VAL A 517 33.26 -7.19 -12.28
C VAL A 517 32.91 -8.67 -12.27
N TYR A 518 31.65 -9.01 -12.48
CA TYR A 518 31.20 -10.40 -12.61
C TYR A 518 31.92 -11.12 -13.74
N PHE A 519 31.82 -10.62 -14.98
CA PHE A 519 32.49 -11.26 -16.11
C PHE A 519 34.02 -11.25 -16.01
N SER A 520 34.63 -10.20 -15.43
CA SER A 520 36.08 -10.19 -15.16
C SER A 520 36.48 -11.26 -14.14
N SER A 521 35.62 -11.57 -13.18
CA SER A 521 35.86 -12.65 -12.21
C SER A 521 35.79 -14.01 -12.88
N LEU A 522 34.82 -14.22 -13.78
CA LEU A 522 34.73 -15.42 -14.59
C LEU A 522 35.99 -15.62 -15.46
N ASP A 523 36.43 -14.59 -16.18
CA ASP A 523 37.63 -14.65 -17.02
C ASP A 523 38.89 -14.98 -16.19
N ARG A 524 39.01 -14.36 -15.01
CA ARG A 524 40.10 -14.64 -14.06
C ARG A 524 40.05 -16.09 -13.61
N LEU A 525 38.91 -16.61 -13.20
CA LEU A 525 38.79 -17.94 -12.59
C LEU A 525 38.84 -19.08 -13.61
N LEU A 526 38.58 -18.81 -14.89
CA LEU A 526 38.57 -19.82 -15.94
C LEU A 526 39.98 -20.13 -16.47
N LEU A 527 40.31 -21.41 -16.62
CA LEU A 527 41.51 -21.85 -17.34
C LEU A 527 41.46 -21.45 -18.83
N PRO A 528 42.61 -21.33 -19.51
CA PRO A 528 42.63 -21.24 -20.98
C PRO A 528 41.83 -22.39 -21.60
N HIS A 529 41.06 -22.11 -22.66
CA HIS A 529 40.16 -23.07 -23.32
C HIS A 529 39.03 -23.63 -22.44
N GLY A 530 38.86 -23.12 -21.21
CA GLY A 530 37.74 -23.49 -20.36
C GLY A 530 36.39 -23.02 -20.92
N ARG A 531 35.31 -23.59 -20.37
CA ARG A 531 33.93 -23.26 -20.73
C ARG A 531 33.12 -22.79 -19.54
N ILE A 532 32.15 -21.93 -19.80
CA ILE A 532 31.20 -21.42 -18.82
C ILE A 532 29.80 -21.72 -19.31
N ALA A 533 28.93 -22.25 -18.45
CA ALA A 533 27.50 -22.31 -18.69
C ALA A 533 26.76 -21.38 -17.72
N LEU A 534 25.97 -20.45 -18.28
CA LEU A 534 25.17 -19.49 -17.52
C LEU A 534 23.68 -19.75 -17.79
N GLN A 535 22.84 -19.70 -16.76
CA GLN A 535 21.39 -19.56 -16.91
C GLN A 535 20.99 -18.22 -16.28
N VAL A 536 20.23 -17.38 -16.99
CA VAL A 536 19.93 -16.01 -16.54
C VAL A 536 18.59 -15.50 -17.07
N ILE A 537 17.77 -14.99 -16.15
CA ILE A 537 16.59 -14.20 -16.47
C ILE A 537 17.03 -12.87 -17.08
N SER A 538 16.49 -12.54 -18.24
CA SER A 538 16.90 -11.39 -19.04
C SER A 538 15.73 -10.49 -19.41
N MET A 539 16.01 -9.19 -19.38
CA MET A 539 15.14 -8.16 -19.96
C MET A 539 15.47 -7.99 -21.45
N PRO A 540 14.49 -7.88 -22.37
CA PRO A 540 14.75 -7.50 -23.75
C PRO A 540 15.51 -6.17 -23.85
N ASP A 541 16.47 -6.07 -24.77
CA ASP A 541 17.37 -4.91 -24.89
C ASP A 541 16.63 -3.58 -25.09
N GLN A 542 15.51 -3.58 -25.84
CA GLN A 542 14.70 -2.38 -26.10
C GLN A 542 14.13 -1.77 -24.81
N LYS A 543 13.90 -2.59 -23.78
CA LYS A 543 13.29 -2.18 -22.50
C LYS A 543 14.30 -1.96 -21.39
N TYR A 544 15.54 -2.37 -21.61
CA TYR A 544 16.54 -2.48 -20.55
C TYR A 544 16.88 -1.13 -19.91
N LEU A 545 16.95 -0.05 -20.69
CA LEU A 545 17.20 1.29 -20.15
C LEU A 545 16.08 1.75 -19.23
N GLN A 546 14.82 1.56 -19.62
CA GLN A 546 13.66 1.91 -18.79
C GLN A 546 13.64 1.07 -17.51
N TYR A 547 13.83 -0.25 -17.64
CA TYR A 547 13.90 -1.17 -16.50
C TYR A 547 14.96 -0.77 -15.47
N ARG A 548 16.17 -0.39 -15.91
CA ARG A 548 17.27 0.03 -15.03
C ARG A 548 16.91 1.17 -14.09
N PHE A 549 16.05 2.09 -14.52
CA PHE A 549 15.66 3.27 -13.76
C PHE A 549 14.25 3.17 -13.16
N GLY A 550 13.52 2.08 -13.43
CA GLY A 550 12.24 1.77 -12.80
C GLY A 550 12.39 0.94 -11.52
N VAL A 551 11.29 0.85 -10.75
CA VAL A 551 11.12 -0.11 -9.65
C VAL A 551 9.73 -0.70 -9.79
N ASP A 552 9.68 -1.98 -10.13
CA ASP A 552 8.44 -2.77 -10.23
C ASP A 552 8.09 -3.42 -8.88
N TYR A 553 6.94 -4.09 -8.83
CA TYR A 553 6.50 -4.85 -7.65
C TYR A 553 7.56 -5.86 -7.17
N ILE A 554 8.23 -6.56 -8.08
CA ILE A 554 9.24 -7.58 -7.78
C ILE A 554 10.44 -6.96 -7.06
N ARG A 555 11.01 -5.88 -7.62
CA ARG A 555 12.15 -5.14 -7.02
C ARG A 555 11.78 -4.34 -5.79
N LYS A 556 10.49 -4.21 -5.45
CA LYS A 556 10.09 -3.61 -4.18
C LYS A 556 9.89 -4.65 -3.08
N HIS A 557 9.22 -5.76 -3.39
CA HIS A 557 8.67 -6.67 -2.38
C HIS A 557 9.28 -8.06 -2.36
N ILE A 558 9.88 -8.53 -3.47
CA ILE A 558 10.38 -9.89 -3.62
C ILE A 558 11.90 -9.91 -3.69
N PHE A 559 12.50 -9.16 -4.63
CA PHE A 559 13.96 -9.08 -4.84
C PHE A 559 14.45 -7.63 -4.80
N PRO A 560 14.61 -7.02 -3.61
CA PRO A 560 14.86 -5.60 -3.51
C PRO A 560 16.17 -5.05 -4.08
N GLY A 561 17.15 -5.93 -4.33
CA GLY A 561 18.39 -5.64 -5.06
C GLY A 561 18.49 -6.36 -6.42
N GLY A 562 17.43 -7.06 -6.82
CA GLY A 562 17.39 -7.83 -8.05
C GLY A 562 17.47 -6.95 -9.29
N HIS A 563 18.19 -7.42 -10.30
CA HIS A 563 18.37 -6.73 -11.57
C HIS A 563 18.60 -7.74 -12.69
N ILE A 564 17.63 -7.91 -13.58
CA ILE A 564 17.75 -8.80 -14.73
C ILE A 564 18.47 -8.08 -15.88
N PRO A 565 19.67 -8.53 -16.32
CA PRO A 565 20.41 -7.88 -17.39
C PRO A 565 19.74 -8.10 -18.76
N SER A 566 20.16 -7.37 -19.79
CA SER A 566 19.87 -7.74 -21.18
C SER A 566 21.06 -8.46 -21.82
N ILE A 567 20.82 -9.21 -22.89
CA ILE A 567 21.89 -9.86 -23.68
C ILE A 567 22.91 -8.81 -24.15
N GLY A 568 22.46 -7.70 -24.74
CA GLY A 568 23.35 -6.63 -25.19
C GLY A 568 24.18 -6.04 -24.05
N ALA A 569 23.61 -5.89 -22.85
CA ALA A 569 24.34 -5.39 -21.69
C ALA A 569 25.38 -6.39 -21.16
N MET A 570 25.08 -7.68 -21.19
CA MET A 570 26.03 -8.73 -20.83
C MET A 570 27.19 -8.77 -21.83
N VAL A 571 26.91 -8.78 -23.13
CA VAL A 571 27.92 -8.76 -24.19
C VAL A 571 28.81 -7.53 -24.08
N ALA A 572 28.22 -6.34 -23.86
CA ALA A 572 28.98 -5.11 -23.68
C ALA A 572 29.87 -5.11 -22.41
N ALA A 573 29.46 -5.81 -21.36
CA ALA A 573 30.26 -5.97 -20.14
C ALA A 573 31.41 -6.98 -20.33
N MET A 574 31.18 -8.06 -21.08
CA MET A 574 32.18 -9.07 -21.43
C MET A 574 33.25 -8.51 -22.36
N SER A 575 32.85 -7.94 -23.50
CA SER A 575 33.76 -7.59 -24.61
C SER A 575 34.78 -6.49 -24.26
N LYS A 576 34.50 -5.67 -23.24
CA LYS A 576 35.36 -4.54 -22.86
C LYS A 576 36.56 -4.94 -22.00
N ARG A 577 36.49 -6.05 -21.25
CA ARG A 577 37.43 -6.33 -20.15
C ARG A 577 37.81 -7.80 -20.00
N THR A 578 37.35 -8.68 -20.88
CA THR A 578 37.55 -10.13 -20.76
C THR A 578 37.91 -10.75 -22.10
N ARG A 579 38.40 -11.99 -22.07
CA ARG A 579 38.63 -12.83 -23.26
C ARG A 579 37.47 -13.80 -23.49
N LEU A 580 36.34 -13.56 -22.81
CA LEU A 580 35.16 -14.41 -22.91
C LEU A 580 34.41 -14.11 -24.19
N ASN A 581 34.03 -15.15 -24.91
CA ASN A 581 33.18 -15.06 -26.09
C ASN A 581 31.94 -15.90 -25.90
N VAL A 582 30.80 -15.39 -26.40
CA VAL A 582 29.54 -16.14 -26.43
C VAL A 582 29.61 -17.15 -27.56
N CYS A 583 29.41 -18.42 -27.23
CA CYS A 583 29.41 -19.53 -28.19
C CYS A 583 28.00 -19.98 -28.55
N GLU A 584 27.11 -19.97 -27.56
CA GLU A 584 25.75 -20.48 -27.68
C GLU A 584 24.81 -19.65 -26.82
N VAL A 585 23.58 -19.43 -27.30
CA VAL A 585 22.50 -18.77 -26.57
C VAL A 585 21.20 -19.50 -26.90
N GLU A 586 20.52 -20.00 -25.88
CA GLU A 586 19.22 -20.66 -25.99
C GLU A 586 18.20 -19.96 -25.11
N ASP A 587 17.01 -19.65 -25.65
CA ASP A 587 15.90 -19.06 -24.88
C ASP A 587 15.02 -20.17 -24.29
N ILE A 588 15.12 -20.33 -22.96
CA ILE A 588 14.34 -21.30 -22.19
C ILE A 588 13.17 -20.63 -21.45
N GLY A 589 12.86 -19.35 -21.75
CA GLY A 589 11.86 -18.57 -21.01
C GLY A 589 10.46 -19.20 -20.98
N TRP A 590 10.11 -20.00 -21.98
CA TRP A 590 8.83 -20.73 -22.01
C TRP A 590 8.72 -21.79 -20.90
N HIS A 591 9.83 -22.47 -20.55
CA HIS A 591 9.84 -23.45 -19.46
C HIS A 591 9.62 -22.81 -18.09
N TYR A 592 9.96 -21.53 -17.94
CA TYR A 592 9.73 -20.80 -16.70
C TYR A 592 8.23 -20.58 -16.44
N VAL A 593 7.41 -20.45 -17.49
CA VAL A 593 5.94 -20.35 -17.34
C VAL A 593 5.41 -21.55 -16.56
N ARG A 594 5.76 -22.77 -16.99
CA ARG A 594 5.33 -24.01 -16.34
C ARG A 594 5.97 -24.20 -14.96
N THR A 595 7.25 -23.82 -14.81
CA THR A 595 7.93 -23.88 -13.50
C THR A 595 7.18 -23.03 -12.46
N LEU A 596 6.82 -21.78 -12.79
CA LEU A 596 6.11 -20.87 -11.90
C LEU A 596 4.68 -21.32 -11.60
N ALA A 597 3.99 -21.88 -12.60
CA ALA A 597 2.66 -22.45 -12.41
C ALA A 597 2.69 -23.60 -11.39
N LEU A 598 3.63 -24.54 -11.53
CA LEU A 598 3.78 -25.68 -10.61
C LEU A 598 4.17 -25.24 -9.19
N TRP A 599 5.07 -24.25 -9.04
CA TRP A 599 5.38 -23.67 -7.72
C TRP A 599 4.16 -22.99 -7.09
N ARG A 600 3.39 -22.24 -7.87
CA ARG A 600 2.17 -21.58 -7.40
C ARG A 600 1.12 -22.58 -6.94
N GLU A 601 0.87 -23.61 -7.74
CA GLU A 601 -0.07 -24.68 -7.41
C GLU A 601 0.35 -25.43 -6.14
N ALA A 602 1.63 -25.82 -6.06
CA ALA A 602 2.16 -26.50 -4.88
C ALA A 602 2.02 -25.63 -3.61
N LEU A 603 2.38 -24.35 -3.67
CA LEU A 603 2.26 -23.43 -2.53
C LEU A 603 0.80 -23.28 -2.07
N LEU A 604 -0.15 -23.12 -3.00
CA LEU A 604 -1.57 -22.95 -2.67
C LEU A 604 -2.17 -24.22 -2.08
N ASN A 605 -1.79 -25.39 -2.62
CA ASN A 605 -2.20 -26.69 -2.10
C ASN A 605 -1.67 -26.94 -0.68
N GLN A 606 -0.51 -26.37 -0.32
CA GLN A 606 0.08 -26.46 1.02
C GLN A 606 -0.22 -25.23 1.90
N SER A 607 -1.25 -24.44 1.58
CA SER A 607 -1.56 -23.19 2.30
C SER A 607 -1.75 -23.37 3.82
N GLU A 608 -2.36 -24.47 4.26
CA GLU A 608 -2.50 -24.79 5.68
C GLU A 608 -1.15 -25.00 6.38
N GLN A 609 -0.21 -25.68 5.72
CA GLN A 609 1.13 -25.93 6.25
C GLN A 609 1.96 -24.64 6.25
N VAL A 610 1.82 -23.80 5.22
CA VAL A 610 2.42 -22.46 5.21
C VAL A 610 1.94 -21.64 6.41
N MET A 611 0.64 -21.70 6.73
CA MET A 611 0.11 -21.02 7.92
C MET A 611 0.61 -21.63 9.23
N ALA A 612 0.78 -22.96 9.29
CA ALA A 612 1.35 -23.64 10.45
C ALA A 612 2.81 -23.26 10.72
N LEU A 613 3.58 -22.85 9.70
CA LEU A 613 4.92 -22.28 9.85
C LEU A 613 4.93 -20.84 10.37
N GLY A 614 3.76 -20.23 10.60
CA GLY A 614 3.63 -18.88 11.16
C GLY A 614 3.43 -17.76 10.13
N PHE A 615 3.23 -18.11 8.85
CA PHE A 615 2.92 -17.13 7.81
C PHE A 615 1.42 -16.83 7.74
N ASP A 616 1.03 -15.59 7.45
CA ASP A 616 -0.37 -15.20 7.39
C ASP A 616 -0.97 -15.28 5.96
N ALA A 617 -2.28 -15.03 5.85
CA ALA A 617 -2.96 -15.04 4.55
C ALA A 617 -2.44 -13.94 3.59
N ALA A 618 -1.93 -12.83 4.12
CA ALA A 618 -1.33 -11.76 3.31
C ALA A 618 -0.01 -12.23 2.67
N PHE A 619 0.79 -13.01 3.40
CA PHE A 619 1.98 -13.67 2.87
C PHE A 619 1.64 -14.60 1.71
N LEU A 620 0.63 -15.46 1.86
CA LEU A 620 0.17 -16.36 0.80
C LEU A 620 -0.26 -15.59 -0.45
N ARG A 621 -1.07 -14.54 -0.31
CA ARG A 621 -1.47 -13.69 -1.44
C ARG A 621 -0.29 -12.97 -2.09
N LYS A 622 0.69 -12.52 -1.30
CA LYS A 622 1.91 -11.90 -1.82
C LYS A 622 2.69 -12.86 -2.71
N TRP A 623 2.83 -14.11 -2.29
CA TRP A 623 3.53 -15.15 -3.06
C TRP A 623 2.74 -15.63 -4.28
N GLN A 624 1.43 -15.81 -4.13
CA GLN A 624 0.54 -16.09 -5.26
C GLN A 624 0.65 -15.00 -6.33
N TYR A 625 0.58 -13.72 -5.91
CA TYR A 625 0.71 -12.59 -6.83
C TYR A 625 2.09 -12.57 -7.48
N TYR A 626 3.16 -12.81 -6.72
CA TYR A 626 4.51 -12.88 -7.25
C TYR A 626 4.64 -13.96 -8.35
N PHE A 627 4.23 -15.20 -8.08
CA PHE A 627 4.33 -16.26 -9.09
C PHE A 627 3.47 -15.96 -10.30
N SER A 628 2.22 -15.53 -10.13
CA SER A 628 1.34 -15.17 -11.25
C SER A 628 1.86 -13.99 -12.07
N TYR A 629 2.49 -13.00 -11.43
CA TYR A 629 3.08 -11.85 -12.10
C TYR A 629 4.27 -12.26 -12.98
N CYS A 630 5.17 -13.09 -12.45
CA CYS A 630 6.29 -13.60 -13.24
C CYS A 630 5.83 -14.56 -14.34
N GLU A 631 4.86 -15.44 -14.05
CA GLU A 631 4.27 -16.37 -15.01
C GLU A 631 3.70 -15.62 -16.21
N ALA A 632 2.90 -14.57 -15.96
CA ALA A 632 2.39 -13.68 -17.01
C ALA A 632 3.51 -12.98 -17.80
N GLY A 633 4.56 -12.52 -17.12
CA GLY A 633 5.71 -11.86 -17.74
C GLY A 633 6.47 -12.76 -18.72
N PHE A 634 6.72 -14.02 -18.35
CA PHE A 634 7.33 -15.01 -19.25
C PHE A 634 6.39 -15.45 -20.37
N ARG A 635 5.11 -15.70 -20.06
CA ARG A 635 4.09 -16.12 -21.05
C ARG A 635 3.97 -15.11 -22.19
N ASN A 636 4.03 -13.82 -21.86
CA ASN A 636 3.97 -12.72 -22.82
C ASN A 636 5.35 -12.23 -23.30
N ARG A 637 6.43 -12.95 -22.96
CA ARG A 637 7.79 -12.66 -23.43
C ARG A 637 8.30 -11.26 -23.06
N LEU A 638 7.76 -10.67 -22.00
CA LEU A 638 8.19 -9.38 -21.45
C LEU A 638 9.54 -9.51 -20.76
N ILE A 639 9.78 -10.68 -20.18
CA ILE A 639 11.08 -11.16 -19.69
C ILE A 639 11.38 -12.51 -20.35
N ARG A 640 12.66 -12.85 -20.42
CA ARG A 640 13.20 -14.07 -21.02
C ARG A 640 14.08 -14.81 -20.02
N ASN A 641 14.42 -16.05 -20.29
CA ASN A 641 15.44 -16.76 -19.54
C ASN A 641 16.36 -17.45 -20.53
N TYR A 642 17.66 -17.19 -20.45
CA TYR A 642 18.63 -17.68 -21.41
C TYR A 642 19.61 -18.63 -20.77
N GLN A 643 19.93 -19.72 -21.46
CA GLN A 643 21.16 -20.47 -21.22
C GLN A 643 22.24 -20.01 -22.22
N LEU A 644 23.43 -19.67 -21.71
CA LEU A 644 24.56 -19.22 -22.50
C LEU A 644 25.78 -20.10 -22.28
N ALA A 645 26.43 -20.51 -23.36
CA ALA A 645 27.79 -21.04 -23.31
C ALA A 645 28.78 -19.92 -23.61
N LEU A 646 29.78 -19.76 -22.75
CA LEU A 646 30.94 -18.90 -23.02
C LEU A 646 32.21 -19.73 -23.08
N ASN A 647 33.17 -19.31 -23.91
CA ASN A 647 34.53 -19.84 -23.88
C ASN A 647 35.53 -18.72 -23.62
N ARG A 648 36.73 -19.11 -23.18
CA ARG A 648 37.89 -18.24 -23.20
C ARG A 648 38.80 -18.67 -24.33
N MET A 649 38.95 -17.83 -25.35
CA MET A 649 39.91 -18.06 -26.42
C MET A 649 41.32 -18.08 -25.80
N GLY A 650 42.10 -19.11 -26.12
CA GLY A 650 43.53 -19.13 -25.80
C GLY A 650 44.25 -18.01 -26.54
N GLU A 651 45.46 -17.66 -26.10
CA GLU A 651 46.37 -16.94 -26.97
C GLU A 651 46.66 -17.85 -28.17
N ALA A 652 46.63 -17.29 -29.40
CA ALA A 652 47.13 -18.04 -30.54
C ALA A 652 48.61 -18.35 -30.26
N GLU A 653 48.97 -19.64 -30.25
CA GLU A 653 50.37 -20.08 -30.14
C GLU A 653 51.24 -19.49 -31.24
#